data_AF-A0A8K0L4G0-F1
#
_entry.id   AF-A0A8K0L4G0-F1
#
_cell.length_a   1.000
_cell.length_b   1.000
_cell.length_c   1.000
_cell.angle_alpha   90.00
_cell.angle_beta   90.00
_cell.angle_gamma   90.00
#
_symmetry.space_group_name_H-M   'P 1'
#
loop_
_entity.id
_entity.type
_entity.pdbx_description
1 polymer ?
#
loop_
_entity_poly.entity_id
_entity_poly.type
_entity_poly.pdbx_seq_one_letter_code
_entity_poly.pdbx_strand_id
1 'polypeptide(L)'
;MAPGAITEDTTHNETNIRSKYISSAKAGIVSNQLGNVPRLVHWDAGLFESELIANQVTPRALPVKAGQTHDNLIVPDEDVPDPVPRGSFGGTQKALTEMYKRGEESFAAYFDVAHFETAIPRPLALKDKRDIYTYQKPWADAYPPHLNLIPPKDEVPLTQIFNKMRLLDTSSLLTQLIPDFVYDFIHSDPESDTLAGLGKRNKELRAEKKDIYTDPNIGDRDDWYTDRIFAQQHFTGTNPMTIQVISDKLLDEFRHAAQAQKNDAVLHHLELTGRRNLFVQDYSYYREAVKIAPDAPLESVKDAGWLRRIQGVFSSDIRNDDAVRHSAASVCLFTLNEKSGQIHPLAIVIDYLGSMANSVVIFNPKVTPTSNVPNYDESVNWPWRYAKIVVQSCDWTRHEVTVHLTNTHFVEEATIVASQRCFADDHPVYALLKPHWLKTLSLNAGARSILVPSVISKIAGMETGQVQEFIKHAYTNFDWEANYVPNDLARRGFPVDEIKAAGTDHPRFQKYTYARNMIEMWETLHTFVSNMLAIDYPTDASVAADTCLQDWATEMRANYGGNLPSFPGHFSTIASLVDAVTMCIHLASPQHTAVNYVQEYYQSFVVNKPPCLSQPPPKSLKDLLKYQESDIMKALPVNAPRTWLLASHLPHLLSFKVAQDQNLVTYAKSLQVLTKQKMMVGGEERERRTKEAADGLLDGLIKLTARFALRSEELERGGDIRYDVMDPVMTAVSILI
;
A
#
# COMPACT_ATOMS: atom_id res chain seq x y z
N MET A 1 2.41 -16.95 40.70
CA MET A 1 2.63 -15.58 41.22
C MET A 1 3.15 -14.77 40.06
N ALA A 2 2.43 -13.71 39.75
CA ALA A 2 2.34 -12.97 38.48
C ALA A 2 3.57 -12.07 38.19
N PRO A 3 3.56 -11.20 37.16
CA PRO A 3 3.46 -11.43 35.71
C PRO A 3 4.44 -10.52 34.90
N GLY A 4 4.44 -10.63 33.57
CA GLY A 4 4.68 -9.46 32.70
C GLY A 4 6.02 -9.41 31.97
N ALA A 5 5.98 -9.74 30.68
CA ALA A 5 6.38 -8.89 29.56
C ALA A 5 6.61 -9.76 28.31
N ILE A 6 6.18 -9.29 27.16
CA ILE A 6 6.63 -9.78 25.85
C ILE A 6 8.10 -9.37 25.72
N THR A 7 9.00 -10.06 26.41
CA THR A 7 10.45 -9.82 26.40
C THR A 7 11.14 -10.97 25.71
N GLU A 8 11.93 -10.67 24.67
CA GLU A 8 13.12 -11.48 24.41
C GLU A 8 14.05 -11.28 25.60
N ASP A 9 14.40 -12.39 26.25
CA ASP A 9 15.23 -12.45 27.44
C ASP A 9 16.55 -11.69 27.23
N THR A 10 16.72 -10.58 27.93
CA THR A 10 18.03 -9.97 28.12
C THR A 10 18.25 -9.84 29.62
N THR A 11 19.25 -10.58 30.09
CA THR A 11 19.62 -10.72 31.49
C THR A 11 19.79 -9.37 32.18
N HIS A 12 18.89 -9.05 33.11
CA HIS A 12 18.99 -7.92 34.02
C HIS A 12 20.12 -8.14 35.04
N ASN A 13 20.93 -7.10 35.28
CA ASN A 13 21.63 -6.92 36.55
C ASN A 13 21.45 -5.46 36.99
N GLU A 14 20.49 -5.23 37.89
CA GLU A 14 20.38 -3.98 38.64
C GLU A 14 21.30 -4.03 39.86
N THR A 15 22.19 -3.04 40.03
CA THR A 15 22.41 -2.40 41.34
C THR A 15 23.17 -1.07 41.20
N ASN A 16 22.65 -0.06 41.89
CA ASN A 16 23.20 1.28 42.12
C ASN A 16 24.69 1.31 42.49
N ILE A 17 25.45 2.32 42.03
CA ILE A 17 26.19 3.31 42.86
C ILE A 17 26.94 4.33 41.96
N ARG A 18 26.90 5.59 42.40
CA ARG A 18 27.45 6.83 41.84
C ARG A 18 28.94 6.84 41.46
N SER A 19 29.23 7.67 40.46
CA SER A 19 30.40 8.56 40.29
C SER A 19 31.76 7.97 39.88
N LYS A 20 32.30 8.59 38.81
CA LYS A 20 33.72 8.66 38.37
C LYS A 20 34.29 7.35 37.85
N TYR A 21 34.53 7.28 36.53
CA TYR A 21 35.88 7.31 35.96
C TYR A 21 35.78 7.41 34.43
N ILE A 22 36.32 8.51 33.91
CA ILE A 22 36.60 8.73 32.50
C ILE A 22 37.88 7.98 32.13
N SER A 23 37.90 7.46 30.91
CA SER A 23 39.05 7.08 30.07
C SER A 23 39.52 5.63 30.05
N SER A 24 39.70 5.19 28.80
CA SER A 24 40.52 4.07 28.31
C SER A 24 40.04 2.64 28.56
N ALA A 25 39.28 2.10 27.60
CA ALA A 25 39.48 0.73 27.12
C ALA A 25 39.06 0.62 25.64
N LYS A 26 40.04 0.78 24.75
CA LYS A 26 40.00 0.27 23.38
C LYS A 26 39.96 -1.27 23.44
N ALA A 27 39.29 -1.87 22.46
CA ALA A 27 39.47 -3.25 22.00
C ALA A 27 39.44 -4.34 23.08
N GLY A 28 38.25 -4.90 23.29
CA GLY A 28 38.06 -6.07 24.14
C GLY A 28 36.66 -6.61 23.96
N ILE A 29 36.47 -7.37 22.89
CA ILE A 29 35.34 -8.30 22.73
C ILE A 29 35.33 -9.19 23.98
N VAL A 30 34.38 -8.94 24.89
CA VAL A 30 33.85 -10.02 25.73
C VAL A 30 32.61 -10.49 25.00
N SER A 31 32.83 -11.37 24.03
CA SER A 31 31.80 -12.24 23.51
C SER A 31 31.36 -13.13 24.67
N ASN A 32 30.28 -12.74 25.35
CA ASN A 32 29.48 -13.77 26.00
C ASN A 32 28.90 -14.63 24.87
N GLN A 33 29.45 -15.84 24.77
CA GLN A 33 28.97 -16.90 23.92
C GLN A 33 27.50 -17.20 24.26
N LEU A 34 26.56 -16.56 23.55
CA LEU A 34 25.21 -17.08 23.31
C LEU A 34 25.12 -17.70 21.91
N GLY A 35 26.21 -18.34 21.47
CA GLY A 35 26.37 -18.86 20.11
C GLY A 35 25.53 -20.09 19.76
N ASN A 36 24.52 -20.46 20.55
CA ASN A 36 23.68 -21.64 20.31
C ASN A 36 22.20 -21.48 20.75
N VAL A 37 21.75 -20.28 21.15
CA VAL A 37 20.32 -20.09 21.45
C VAL A 37 19.60 -19.68 20.16
N PRO A 38 18.61 -20.45 19.67
CA PRO A 38 17.80 -20.05 18.53
C PRO A 38 17.14 -18.70 18.80
N ARG A 39 17.24 -17.76 17.85
CA ARG A 39 16.48 -16.51 17.91
C ARG A 39 14.99 -16.82 17.77
N LEU A 40 14.16 -16.10 18.51
CA LEU A 40 12.72 -16.21 18.31
C LEU A 40 12.39 -15.59 16.94
N VAL A 41 11.87 -16.40 16.02
CA VAL A 41 11.45 -15.92 14.70
C VAL A 41 9.94 -15.72 14.67
N HIS A 42 9.20 -16.66 15.27
CA HIS A 42 7.75 -16.63 15.42
C HIS A 42 7.39 -17.00 16.85
N TRP A 43 6.28 -16.45 17.35
CA TRP A 43 5.69 -16.93 18.60
C TRP A 43 5.16 -18.35 18.43
N ASP A 44 5.34 -19.20 19.44
CA ASP A 44 4.56 -20.44 19.52
C ASP A 44 3.09 -20.07 19.67
N ALA A 45 2.24 -20.62 18.81
CA ALA A 45 0.83 -20.20 18.72
C ALA A 45 0.04 -20.48 20.01
N GLY A 46 0.33 -21.59 20.71
CA GLY A 46 -0.36 -21.94 21.95
C GLY A 46 0.10 -21.12 23.15
N LEU A 47 1.40 -20.82 23.22
CA LEU A 47 1.93 -19.89 24.22
C LEU A 47 1.43 -18.47 23.98
N PHE A 48 1.40 -18.00 22.74
CA PHE A 48 0.86 -16.69 22.39
C PHE A 48 -0.61 -16.56 22.80
N GLU A 49 -1.43 -17.57 22.51
CA GLU A 49 -2.83 -17.60 22.95
C GLU A 49 -2.95 -17.53 24.47
N SER A 50 -2.13 -18.29 25.20
CA SER A 50 -2.11 -18.26 26.67
C SER A 50 -1.75 -16.87 27.20
N GLU A 51 -0.80 -16.18 26.57
CA GLU A 51 -0.42 -14.80 26.93
C GLU A 51 -1.50 -13.77 26.60
N LEU A 52 -2.20 -13.91 25.47
CA LEU A 52 -3.34 -13.05 25.15
C LEU A 52 -4.42 -13.15 26.24
N ILE A 53 -4.76 -14.37 26.67
CA ILE A 53 -5.72 -14.62 27.74
C ILE A 53 -5.22 -14.05 29.06
N ALA A 54 -3.95 -14.28 29.41
CA ALA A 54 -3.36 -13.79 30.65
C ALA A 54 -3.33 -12.25 30.75
N ASN A 55 -3.18 -11.57 29.61
CA ASN A 55 -3.18 -10.11 29.51
C ASN A 55 -4.55 -9.53 29.14
N GLN A 56 -5.62 -10.36 29.15
CA GLN A 56 -6.99 -9.95 28.81
C GLN A 56 -7.14 -9.33 27.41
N VAL A 57 -6.23 -9.66 26.49
CA VAL A 57 -6.30 -9.32 25.06
C VAL A 57 -7.21 -10.34 24.37
N THR A 58 -8.48 -10.31 24.75
CA THR A 58 -9.52 -11.24 24.28
C THR A 58 -10.76 -10.46 23.81
N PRO A 59 -11.55 -10.98 22.86
CA PRO A 59 -12.82 -10.36 22.45
C PRO A 59 -13.77 -10.12 23.64
N ARG A 60 -14.67 -9.14 23.53
CA ARG A 60 -15.68 -8.85 24.55
C ARG A 60 -16.69 -10.00 24.65
N ALA A 61 -17.33 -10.12 25.81
CA ALA A 61 -18.33 -11.16 26.02
C ALA A 61 -19.73 -10.65 26.35
N LEU A 62 -20.72 -11.53 26.28
CA LEU A 62 -22.14 -11.21 26.43
C LEU A 62 -22.68 -11.74 27.78
N PRO A 63 -23.57 -11.01 28.46
CA PRO A 63 -24.20 -11.48 29.70
C PRO A 63 -25.25 -12.56 29.41
N VAL A 64 -25.07 -13.78 29.94
CA VAL A 64 -26.04 -14.89 29.82
C VAL A 64 -26.43 -15.42 31.20
N LYS A 65 -27.72 -15.67 31.42
CA LYS A 65 -28.27 -16.26 32.67
C LYS A 65 -28.22 -17.79 32.62
N ALA A 66 -27.86 -18.42 33.74
CA ALA A 66 -27.74 -19.87 33.86
C ALA A 66 -29.05 -20.61 33.50
N GLY A 67 -28.95 -21.68 32.69
CA GLY A 67 -30.07 -22.57 32.30
C GLY A 67 -30.45 -22.54 30.81
N GLN A 68 -29.81 -21.71 29.99
CA GLN A 68 -29.96 -21.71 28.53
C GLN A 68 -28.74 -22.39 27.89
N THR A 69 -28.97 -23.37 27.01
CA THR A 69 -27.92 -24.05 26.26
C THR A 69 -27.45 -23.19 25.11
N HIS A 70 -26.38 -22.42 25.31
CA HIS A 70 -25.48 -22.00 24.23
C HIS A 70 -24.04 -22.10 24.71
N ASP A 71 -23.17 -22.55 23.80
CA ASP A 71 -21.79 -22.93 24.03
C ASP A 71 -21.00 -21.90 24.85
N ASN A 72 -20.27 -22.40 25.84
CA ASN A 72 -19.50 -21.68 26.86
C ASN A 72 -18.71 -20.47 26.31
N LEU A 73 -18.94 -19.27 26.85
CA LEU A 73 -18.18 -18.05 26.53
C LEU A 73 -17.68 -17.38 27.81
N ILE A 74 -16.38 -17.07 27.83
CA ILE A 74 -15.64 -16.36 28.88
C ILE A 74 -15.94 -14.86 28.78
N VAL A 75 -16.12 -14.16 29.91
CA VAL A 75 -16.41 -12.71 30.00
C VAL A 75 -15.28 -11.92 30.66
N PRO A 76 -14.66 -10.94 29.94
CA PRO A 76 -13.95 -9.81 30.53
C PRO A 76 -14.70 -8.45 30.40
N ASP A 77 -14.30 -7.47 31.21
CA ASP A 77 -14.98 -6.21 31.61
C ASP A 77 -15.47 -5.27 30.49
N GLU A 78 -16.41 -4.37 30.84
CA GLU A 78 -17.01 -3.35 29.95
C GLU A 78 -16.03 -2.28 29.45
N ASP A 79 -14.83 -2.20 30.04
CA ASP A 79 -13.78 -1.28 29.64
C ASP A 79 -12.95 -1.89 28.49
N VAL A 80 -12.60 -1.06 27.49
CA VAL A 80 -11.59 -1.46 26.49
C VAL A 80 -10.31 -1.79 27.28
N PRO A 81 -9.79 -3.04 27.24
CA PRO A 81 -8.61 -3.40 28.00
C PRO A 81 -7.47 -2.44 27.67
N ASP A 82 -6.76 -1.98 28.70
CA ASP A 82 -5.59 -1.15 28.50
C ASP A 82 -4.58 -1.89 27.61
N PRO A 83 -3.92 -1.20 26.67
CA PRO A 83 -2.81 -1.77 25.93
C PRO A 83 -1.75 -2.34 26.87
N VAL A 84 -0.99 -3.32 26.37
CA VAL A 84 0.12 -3.90 27.12
C VAL A 84 1.03 -2.76 27.61
N PRO A 85 1.31 -2.61 28.91
CA PRO A 85 1.99 -1.42 29.41
C PRO A 85 3.40 -1.22 28.81
N ARG A 86 4.12 -2.33 28.57
CA ARG A 86 5.49 -2.34 28.07
C ARG A 86 5.74 -3.54 27.16
N GLY A 87 6.52 -3.36 26.10
CA GLY A 87 6.93 -4.45 25.20
C GLY A 87 8.21 -4.12 24.44
N SER A 88 8.89 -5.13 23.91
CA SER A 88 10.00 -4.91 22.97
C SER A 88 9.48 -4.54 21.59
N PHE A 89 10.29 -3.83 20.81
CA PHE A 89 10.02 -3.52 19.42
C PHE A 89 9.85 -4.80 18.60
N GLY A 90 10.84 -5.70 18.66
CA GLY A 90 10.83 -6.96 17.90
C GLY A 90 9.78 -7.96 18.37
N GLY A 91 9.48 -8.01 19.68
CA GLY A 91 8.40 -8.85 20.22
C GLY A 91 7.01 -8.37 19.82
N THR A 92 6.81 -7.04 19.83
CA THR A 92 5.57 -6.40 19.37
C THR A 92 5.36 -6.63 17.87
N GLN A 93 6.38 -6.48 17.03
CA GLN A 93 6.25 -6.80 15.59
C GLN A 93 5.78 -8.25 15.36
N LYS A 94 6.39 -9.22 16.05
CA LYS A 94 5.98 -10.63 15.94
C LYS A 94 4.55 -10.86 16.45
N ALA A 95 4.15 -10.16 17.51
CA ALA A 95 2.79 -10.23 18.06
C ALA A 95 1.76 -9.63 17.09
N LEU A 96 2.08 -8.50 16.45
CA LEU A 96 1.23 -7.88 15.42
C LEU A 96 1.07 -8.79 14.21
N THR A 97 2.16 -9.40 13.70
CA THR A 97 2.10 -10.38 12.62
C THR A 97 1.18 -11.56 12.97
N GLU A 98 1.37 -12.16 14.14
CA GLU A 98 0.57 -13.32 14.56
C GLU A 98 -0.90 -12.96 14.77
N MET A 99 -1.20 -11.81 15.38
CA MET A 99 -2.57 -11.34 15.56
C MET A 99 -3.26 -10.98 14.24
N TYR A 100 -2.54 -10.31 13.32
CA TYR A 100 -3.07 -9.97 12.00
C TYR A 100 -3.43 -11.23 11.22
N LYS A 101 -2.52 -12.21 11.19
CA LYS A 101 -2.76 -13.53 10.57
C LYS A 101 -3.99 -14.24 11.15
N ARG A 102 -4.15 -14.26 12.48
CA ARG A 102 -5.34 -14.84 13.14
C ARG A 102 -6.62 -14.08 12.77
N GLY A 103 -6.53 -12.77 12.58
CA GLY A 103 -7.60 -11.94 12.04
C GLY A 103 -8.01 -12.42 10.65
N GLU A 104 -7.07 -12.52 9.72
CA GLU A 104 -7.31 -13.00 8.34
C GLU A 104 -7.91 -14.40 8.32
N GLU A 105 -7.37 -15.34 9.11
CA GLU A 105 -7.89 -16.70 9.25
C GLU A 105 -9.33 -16.71 9.79
N SER A 106 -9.66 -15.81 10.72
CA SER A 106 -11.02 -15.66 11.27
C SER A 106 -12.00 -15.13 10.21
N PHE A 107 -11.59 -14.15 9.41
CA PHE A 107 -12.38 -13.65 8.29
C PHE A 107 -12.58 -14.75 7.23
N ALA A 108 -11.52 -15.44 6.83
CA ALA A 108 -11.60 -16.54 5.86
C ALA A 108 -12.55 -17.66 6.33
N ALA A 109 -12.44 -18.09 7.60
CA ALA A 109 -13.33 -19.10 8.19
C ALA A 109 -14.79 -18.63 8.22
N TYR A 110 -15.03 -17.36 8.57
CA TYR A 110 -16.36 -16.78 8.51
C TYR A 110 -16.94 -16.78 7.09
N PHE A 111 -16.14 -16.39 6.10
CA PHE A 111 -16.56 -16.33 4.70
C PHE A 111 -16.87 -17.72 4.10
N ASP A 112 -16.17 -18.77 4.55
CA ASP A 112 -16.49 -20.15 4.18
C ASP A 112 -17.85 -20.60 4.76
N VAL A 113 -18.06 -20.36 6.07
CA VAL A 113 -19.31 -20.69 6.77
C VAL A 113 -20.49 -19.90 6.22
N ALA A 114 -20.30 -18.62 5.90
CA ALA A 114 -21.31 -17.73 5.32
C ALA A 114 -21.54 -17.95 3.82
N HIS A 115 -20.78 -18.85 3.19
CA HIS A 115 -20.88 -19.19 1.76
C HIS A 115 -20.53 -18.05 0.78
N PHE A 116 -19.67 -17.12 1.21
CA PHE A 116 -19.12 -16.08 0.35
C PHE A 116 -17.86 -16.57 -0.39
N GLU A 117 -16.92 -17.21 0.32
CA GLU A 117 -15.69 -17.73 -0.26
C GLU A 117 -15.45 -19.15 0.28
N THR A 118 -16.09 -20.14 -0.34
CA THR A 118 -16.09 -21.51 0.18
C THR A 118 -14.81 -22.26 -0.17
N ALA A 119 -14.18 -22.90 0.82
CA ALA A 119 -12.99 -23.75 0.60
C ALA A 119 -13.32 -25.01 -0.23
N ILE A 120 -14.54 -25.55 -0.05
CA ILE A 120 -15.09 -26.64 -0.86
C ILE A 120 -16.14 -26.05 -1.81
N PRO A 121 -16.06 -26.29 -3.14
CA PRO A 121 -17.01 -25.72 -4.09
C PRO A 121 -18.47 -26.04 -3.74
N ARG A 122 -19.29 -25.00 -3.60
CA ARG A 122 -20.75 -25.09 -3.42
C ARG A 122 -21.44 -24.22 -4.47
N PRO A 123 -21.78 -24.77 -5.65
CA PRO A 123 -22.48 -24.01 -6.68
C PRO A 123 -23.81 -23.47 -6.15
N LEU A 124 -24.07 -22.19 -6.39
CA LEU A 124 -25.31 -21.52 -5.99
C LEU A 124 -26.08 -21.09 -7.23
N ALA A 125 -27.41 -21.24 -7.21
CA ALA A 125 -28.23 -20.65 -8.25
C ALA A 125 -28.14 -19.13 -8.19
N LEU A 126 -28.24 -18.45 -9.34
CA LEU A 126 -28.11 -16.99 -9.41
C LEU A 126 -29.06 -16.24 -8.46
N LYS A 127 -30.28 -16.76 -8.26
CA LYS A 127 -31.22 -16.21 -7.30
C LYS A 127 -30.69 -16.24 -5.86
N ASP A 128 -30.13 -17.38 -5.45
CA ASP A 128 -29.56 -17.54 -4.10
C ASP A 128 -28.31 -16.66 -3.93
N LYS A 129 -27.50 -16.50 -4.99
CA LYS A 129 -26.38 -15.55 -5.00
C LYS A 129 -26.87 -14.12 -4.76
N ARG A 130 -27.96 -13.68 -5.39
CA ARG A 130 -28.53 -12.33 -5.17
C ARG A 130 -29.02 -12.11 -3.73
N ASP A 131 -29.46 -13.17 -3.05
CA ASP A 131 -29.91 -13.12 -1.65
C ASP A 131 -28.73 -13.12 -0.65
N ILE A 132 -27.60 -13.75 -1.02
CA ILE A 132 -26.40 -13.84 -0.18
C ILE A 132 -25.50 -12.61 -0.39
N TYR A 133 -25.13 -12.33 -1.63
CA TYR A 133 -24.27 -11.21 -2.00
C TYR A 133 -25.12 -9.94 -2.07
N THR A 134 -25.23 -9.25 -0.94
CA THR A 134 -25.90 -7.96 -0.84
C THR A 134 -24.87 -6.86 -0.59
N TYR A 135 -25.17 -5.63 -1.03
CA TYR A 135 -24.30 -4.49 -0.77
C TYR A 135 -24.54 -3.95 0.62
N GLN A 136 -23.46 -3.61 1.32
CA GLN A 136 -23.54 -2.71 2.45
C GLN A 136 -24.07 -1.37 1.94
N LYS A 137 -24.93 -0.71 2.72
CA LYS A 137 -25.46 0.60 2.32
C LYS A 137 -24.26 1.54 2.06
N PRO A 138 -24.15 2.14 0.86
CA PRO A 138 -22.99 2.94 0.49
C PRO A 138 -22.65 3.98 1.56
N TRP A 139 -21.40 3.99 1.99
CA TRP A 139 -20.87 4.91 3.00
C TRP A 139 -21.47 4.79 4.41
N ALA A 140 -22.29 3.77 4.70
CA ALA A 140 -22.93 3.62 6.01
C ALA A 140 -21.94 3.31 7.14
N ASP A 141 -20.81 2.69 6.82
CA ASP A 141 -19.66 2.45 7.69
C ASP A 141 -18.40 3.20 7.21
N ALA A 142 -18.60 4.28 6.45
CA ALA A 142 -17.56 5.15 5.90
C ALA A 142 -16.66 4.52 4.81
N TYR A 143 -17.02 3.35 4.27
CA TYR A 143 -16.34 2.73 3.13
C TYR A 143 -17.16 2.76 1.83
N PRO A 144 -16.53 2.56 0.66
CA PRO A 144 -17.23 2.37 -0.61
C PRO A 144 -18.20 1.18 -0.58
N PRO A 145 -19.12 1.05 -1.55
CA PRO A 145 -19.97 -0.13 -1.64
C PRO A 145 -19.14 -1.42 -1.67
N HIS A 146 -19.47 -2.33 -0.77
CA HIS A 146 -18.77 -3.58 -0.58
C HIS A 146 -19.75 -4.67 -0.13
N LEU A 147 -19.28 -5.91 0.02
CA LEU A 147 -20.11 -7.02 0.47
C LEU A 147 -20.67 -6.73 1.87
N ASN A 148 -21.98 -6.80 2.04
CA ASN A 148 -22.61 -6.84 3.35
C ASN A 148 -22.37 -8.22 3.97
N LEU A 149 -21.68 -8.24 5.11
CA LEU A 149 -21.34 -9.48 5.79
C LEU A 149 -22.58 -10.20 6.34
N ILE A 150 -23.67 -9.51 6.64
CA ILE A 150 -24.89 -10.14 7.17
C ILE A 150 -25.97 -10.14 6.09
N PRO A 151 -26.39 -11.29 5.57
CA PRO A 151 -27.55 -11.37 4.70
C PRO A 151 -28.80 -10.86 5.44
N PRO A 152 -29.70 -10.07 4.82
CA PRO A 152 -30.88 -9.50 5.48
C PRO A 152 -31.80 -10.53 6.17
N LYS A 153 -31.83 -11.77 5.66
CA LYS A 153 -32.62 -12.89 6.24
C LYS A 153 -32.03 -13.43 7.55
N ASP A 154 -30.74 -13.18 7.79
CA ASP A 154 -29.98 -13.63 8.96
C ASP A 154 -29.72 -12.46 9.93
N GLU A 155 -30.27 -11.26 9.66
CA GLU A 155 -30.30 -10.14 10.60
C GLU A 155 -31.20 -10.47 11.79
N VAL A 156 -30.58 -10.83 12.91
CA VAL A 156 -31.27 -11.06 14.19
C VAL A 156 -31.18 -9.84 15.11
N PRO A 157 -32.15 -9.62 16.02
CA PRO A 157 -32.05 -8.58 17.04
C PRO A 157 -30.75 -8.70 17.85
N LEU A 158 -30.25 -7.59 18.39
CA LEU A 158 -29.01 -7.51 19.19
C LEU A 158 -28.88 -8.57 20.29
N THR A 159 -29.99 -9.14 20.74
CA THR A 159 -30.07 -10.17 21.78
C THR A 159 -29.84 -11.61 21.29
N GLN A 160 -29.68 -11.87 20.00
CA GLN A 160 -29.54 -13.22 19.40
C GLN A 160 -28.24 -13.41 18.58
N ILE A 161 -27.27 -12.51 18.72
CA ILE A 161 -26.13 -12.36 17.80
C ILE A 161 -25.16 -13.57 17.80
N PHE A 162 -24.89 -14.10 16.60
CA PHE A 162 -23.65 -14.81 16.25
C PHE A 162 -22.79 -13.97 15.26
N ASN A 163 -21.46 -14.10 15.39
CA ASN A 163 -20.35 -13.76 14.47
C ASN A 163 -19.88 -12.31 14.19
N LYS A 164 -20.70 -11.32 13.78
CA LYS A 164 -20.13 -10.01 13.34
C LYS A 164 -19.47 -9.20 14.46
N MET A 165 -20.05 -9.18 15.66
CA MET A 165 -19.44 -8.45 16.79
C MET A 165 -18.12 -9.07 17.24
N ARG A 166 -17.98 -10.40 17.18
CA ARG A 166 -16.72 -11.09 17.50
C ARG A 166 -15.60 -10.73 16.51
N LEU A 167 -15.96 -10.63 15.22
CA LEU A 167 -15.06 -10.28 14.13
C LEU A 167 -14.66 -8.79 14.13
N LEU A 168 -15.54 -7.91 14.60
CA LEU A 168 -15.21 -6.50 14.84
C LEU A 168 -14.39 -6.31 16.10
N ASP A 169 -14.60 -7.10 17.16
CA ASP A 169 -13.81 -7.03 18.39
C ASP A 169 -12.33 -7.36 18.16
N THR A 170 -12.02 -8.25 17.21
CA THR A 170 -10.65 -8.55 16.77
C THR A 170 -9.86 -7.31 16.32
N SER A 171 -10.54 -6.26 15.81
CA SER A 171 -9.87 -5.00 15.43
C SER A 171 -9.21 -4.27 16.59
N SER A 172 -9.87 -4.30 17.76
CA SER A 172 -9.40 -3.62 18.96
C SER A 172 -8.22 -4.35 19.59
N LEU A 173 -8.13 -5.68 19.42
CA LEU A 173 -7.05 -6.50 19.96
C LEU A 173 -5.69 -6.10 19.40
N LEU A 174 -5.62 -5.76 18.11
CA LEU A 174 -4.37 -5.33 17.49
C LEU A 174 -3.85 -4.02 18.13
N THR A 175 -4.74 -3.10 18.51
CA THR A 175 -4.35 -1.88 19.21
C THR A 175 -3.90 -2.11 20.66
N GLN A 176 -4.40 -3.16 21.31
CA GLN A 176 -4.00 -3.54 22.67
C GLN A 176 -2.58 -4.14 22.70
N LEU A 177 -2.16 -4.78 21.61
CA LEU A 177 -0.80 -5.34 21.49
C LEU A 177 0.29 -4.29 21.31
N ILE A 178 -0.06 -3.08 20.85
CA ILE A 178 0.90 -1.99 20.69
C ILE A 178 1.14 -1.41 22.08
N PRO A 179 2.34 -1.58 22.66
CA PRO A 179 2.52 -1.22 24.04
C PRO A 179 2.53 0.29 24.25
N ASP A 180 2.16 0.71 25.46
CA ASP A 180 2.26 2.13 25.85
C ASP A 180 3.74 2.59 25.90
N PHE A 181 4.67 1.68 26.19
CA PHE A 181 6.11 1.95 26.18
C PHE A 181 6.93 0.86 25.48
N VAL A 182 7.69 1.25 24.44
CA VAL A 182 8.65 0.38 23.75
C VAL A 182 10.05 0.57 24.35
N TYR A 183 10.52 -0.41 25.11
CA TYR A 183 11.70 -0.21 25.97
C TYR A 183 13.06 -0.38 25.27
N ASP A 184 13.10 -1.02 24.10
CA ASP A 184 14.32 -1.34 23.35
C ASP A 184 14.32 -0.73 21.94
N PHE A 185 13.69 0.44 21.77
CA PHE A 185 13.56 1.09 20.47
C PHE A 185 14.91 1.15 19.72
N ILE A 186 15.01 0.39 18.63
CA ILE A 186 16.27 0.04 17.99
C ILE A 186 16.78 1.07 16.99
N HIS A 187 16.03 2.16 16.75
CA HIS A 187 16.29 3.13 15.68
C HIS A 187 16.79 4.49 16.15
N SER A 188 16.67 4.87 17.43
CA SER A 188 17.17 6.15 17.94
C SER A 188 18.02 5.96 19.20
N ASP A 189 19.13 6.69 19.24
CA ASP A 189 20.07 6.81 20.37
C ASP A 189 20.30 8.30 20.64
N PRO A 190 20.07 8.80 21.88
CA PRO A 190 20.29 10.20 22.25
C PRO A 190 21.67 10.77 21.90
N GLU A 191 22.71 9.94 21.74
CA GLU A 191 24.06 10.40 21.39
C GLU A 191 24.39 10.32 19.89
N SER A 192 23.52 9.73 19.05
CA SER A 192 23.82 9.37 17.64
C SER A 192 22.71 9.69 16.61
N ASP A 193 21.68 10.46 16.96
CA ASP A 193 20.52 10.80 16.11
C ASP A 193 20.89 11.67 14.88
N THR A 194 21.52 11.05 13.89
CA THR A 194 21.81 11.60 12.55
C THR A 194 21.20 10.69 11.48
N LEU A 195 20.90 11.23 10.30
CA LEU A 195 20.38 10.45 9.18
C LEU A 195 21.39 9.38 8.72
N ALA A 196 22.68 9.68 8.82
CA ALA A 196 23.75 8.72 8.56
C ALA A 196 23.77 7.60 9.62
N GLY A 197 23.57 7.94 10.90
CA GLY A 197 23.42 6.98 11.99
C GLY A 197 22.23 6.04 11.77
N LEU A 198 21.07 6.57 11.36
CA LEU A 198 19.89 5.76 11.01
C LEU A 198 20.16 4.80 9.86
N GLY A 199 20.84 5.26 8.79
CA GLY A 199 21.22 4.42 7.66
C GLY A 199 22.19 3.31 8.06
N LYS A 200 23.20 3.64 8.89
CA LYS A 200 24.12 2.66 9.46
C LYS A 200 23.38 1.62 10.30
N ARG A 201 22.45 2.06 11.15
CA ARG A 201 21.66 1.18 12.01
C ARG A 201 20.78 0.24 11.19
N ASN A 202 20.15 0.73 10.12
CA ASN A 202 19.41 -0.11 9.17
C ASN A 202 20.29 -1.23 8.60
N LYS A 203 21.50 -0.90 8.14
CA LYS A 203 22.47 -1.88 7.61
C LYS A 203 22.90 -2.91 8.64
N GLU A 204 23.10 -2.50 9.90
CA GLU A 204 23.41 -3.41 11.01
C GLU A 204 22.25 -4.40 11.26
N LEU A 205 21.01 -3.91 11.35
CA LEU A 205 19.81 -4.74 11.53
C LEU A 205 19.61 -5.73 10.37
N ARG A 206 19.85 -5.28 9.13
CA ARG A 206 19.84 -6.08 7.91
C ARG A 206 20.91 -7.17 7.91
N ALA A 207 22.15 -6.84 8.30
CA ALA A 207 23.24 -7.80 8.41
C ALA A 207 22.96 -8.86 9.49
N GLU A 208 22.32 -8.45 10.58
CA GLU A 208 21.87 -9.35 11.64
C GLU A 208 20.63 -10.16 11.26
N LYS A 209 19.89 -9.79 10.21
CA LYS A 209 18.53 -10.29 9.91
C LYS A 209 17.62 -10.19 11.14
N LYS A 210 17.67 -9.06 11.83
CA LYS A 210 16.92 -8.84 13.06
C LYS A 210 15.48 -8.43 12.74
N ASP A 211 14.50 -9.10 13.35
CA ASP A 211 13.07 -8.82 13.20
C ASP A 211 12.61 -8.78 11.72
N ILE A 212 11.96 -7.70 11.28
CA ILE A 212 11.49 -7.55 9.89
C ILE A 212 12.61 -7.30 8.87
N TYR A 213 13.85 -7.03 9.30
CA TYR A 213 14.95 -6.63 8.43
C TYR A 213 15.61 -7.83 7.70
N THR A 214 14.79 -8.74 7.15
CA THR A 214 15.25 -9.96 6.47
C THR A 214 15.54 -9.77 4.98
N ASP A 215 14.80 -8.91 4.29
CA ASP A 215 14.95 -8.62 2.85
C ASP A 215 15.51 -7.19 2.59
N PRO A 216 16.23 -6.96 1.46
CA PRO A 216 16.82 -5.66 1.14
C PRO A 216 15.84 -4.52 1.18
N ASN A 217 16.30 -3.35 1.62
CA ASN A 217 15.54 -2.12 1.55
C ASN A 217 16.39 -0.95 1.06
N ILE A 218 15.75 0.17 0.76
CA ILE A 218 16.42 1.33 0.19
C ILE A 218 17.49 1.94 1.11
N GLY A 219 17.39 1.70 2.42
CA GLY A 219 18.39 2.12 3.40
C GLY A 219 19.73 1.37 3.29
N ASP A 220 19.81 0.28 2.51
CA ASP A 220 21.06 -0.39 2.17
C ASP A 220 21.95 0.46 1.25
N ARG A 221 21.37 1.44 0.55
CA ARG A 221 22.10 2.38 -0.31
C ARG A 221 22.70 3.53 0.51
N ASP A 222 23.89 3.99 0.14
CA ASP A 222 24.47 5.22 0.72
C ASP A 222 23.93 6.50 0.07
N ASP A 223 23.30 6.39 -1.10
CA ASP A 223 22.83 7.50 -1.93
C ASP A 223 21.29 7.59 -2.00
N TRP A 224 20.57 6.94 -1.08
CA TRP A 224 19.09 6.87 -1.07
C TRP A 224 18.42 8.25 -1.10
N TYR A 225 19.07 9.27 -0.54
CA TYR A 225 18.57 10.63 -0.44
C TYR A 225 18.81 11.46 -1.70
N THR A 226 19.57 10.97 -2.69
CA THR A 226 19.92 11.77 -3.87
C THR A 226 18.70 12.08 -4.74
N ASP A 227 18.76 13.17 -5.51
CA ASP A 227 17.70 13.61 -6.42
C ASP A 227 17.33 12.54 -7.45
N ARG A 228 18.35 11.81 -7.92
CA ARG A 228 18.18 10.69 -8.86
C ARG A 228 17.34 9.58 -8.25
N ILE A 229 17.67 9.12 -7.05
CA ILE A 229 16.97 8.01 -6.39
C ILE A 229 15.57 8.42 -5.94
N PHE A 230 15.42 9.65 -5.42
CA PHE A 230 14.11 10.21 -5.11
C PHE A 230 13.20 10.26 -6.35
N ALA A 231 13.66 10.85 -7.46
CA ALA A 231 12.82 11.00 -8.64
C ALA A 231 12.50 9.66 -9.33
N GLN A 232 13.43 8.70 -9.29
CA GLN A 232 13.23 7.36 -9.85
C GLN A 232 12.09 6.59 -9.15
N GLN A 233 11.78 6.88 -7.88
CA GLN A 233 10.64 6.28 -7.17
C GLN A 233 9.28 6.62 -7.83
N HIS A 234 9.16 7.73 -8.55
CA HIS A 234 7.95 8.04 -9.31
C HIS A 234 7.78 7.22 -10.60
N PHE A 235 8.83 6.50 -11.01
CA PHE A 235 8.81 5.58 -12.16
C PHE A 235 8.81 4.10 -11.77
N THR A 236 9.43 3.75 -10.64
CA THR A 236 9.66 2.35 -10.24
C THR A 236 9.51 2.11 -8.72
N GLY A 237 8.94 3.08 -7.99
CA GLY A 237 8.59 2.96 -6.57
C GLY A 237 7.23 2.32 -6.35
N THR A 238 6.66 2.49 -5.16
CA THR A 238 5.34 1.92 -4.82
C THR A 238 4.17 2.63 -5.50
N ASN A 239 4.37 3.87 -5.98
CA ASN A 239 3.38 4.64 -6.73
C ASN A 239 3.93 5.10 -8.09
N PRO A 240 4.11 4.18 -9.05
CA PRO A 240 4.66 4.49 -10.35
C PRO A 240 3.61 5.00 -11.35
N MET A 241 2.35 5.18 -10.95
CA MET A 241 1.22 5.36 -11.89
C MET A 241 0.51 6.71 -11.80
N THR A 242 1.02 7.66 -11.02
CA THR A 242 0.30 8.94 -10.77
C THR A 242 1.04 10.18 -11.21
N ILE A 243 2.34 10.07 -11.52
CA ILE A 243 3.08 11.15 -12.17
C ILE A 243 2.49 11.42 -13.55
N GLN A 244 2.36 12.70 -13.92
CA GLN A 244 1.73 13.12 -15.18
C GLN A 244 2.36 14.39 -15.73
N VAL A 245 2.16 14.68 -17.00
CA VAL A 245 2.59 15.94 -17.62
C VAL A 245 1.97 17.14 -16.90
N ILE A 246 2.75 18.20 -16.68
CA ILE A 246 2.29 19.41 -16.00
C ILE A 246 1.12 20.08 -16.74
N SER A 247 0.19 20.70 -16.02
CA SER A 247 -0.87 21.57 -16.58
C SER A 247 -0.37 23.01 -16.81
N ASP A 248 -1.03 23.78 -17.67
CA ASP A 248 -0.63 25.18 -17.93
C ASP A 248 -0.72 26.02 -16.66
N LYS A 249 -1.77 25.82 -15.85
CA LYS A 249 -1.95 26.50 -14.56
C LYS A 249 -0.74 26.30 -13.65
N LEU A 250 -0.33 25.05 -13.42
CA LEU A 250 0.81 24.78 -12.52
C LEU A 250 2.13 25.29 -13.12
N LEU A 251 2.30 25.21 -14.45
CA LEU A 251 3.50 25.72 -15.12
C LEU A 251 3.63 27.23 -14.94
N ASP A 252 2.53 27.97 -15.11
CA ASP A 252 2.49 29.42 -14.91
C ASP A 252 2.72 29.79 -13.45
N GLU A 253 2.15 29.04 -12.49
CA GLU A 253 2.44 29.24 -11.06
C GLU A 253 3.92 29.02 -10.73
N PHE A 254 4.57 27.96 -11.26
CA PHE A 254 6.00 27.74 -11.05
C PHE A 254 6.86 28.85 -11.67
N ARG A 255 6.50 29.35 -12.86
CA ARG A 255 7.18 30.49 -13.48
C ARG A 255 7.05 31.75 -12.63
N HIS A 256 5.86 32.06 -12.15
CA HIS A 256 5.65 33.19 -11.25
C HIS A 256 6.41 33.04 -9.93
N ALA A 257 6.44 31.84 -9.34
CA ALA A 257 7.21 31.56 -8.13
C ALA A 257 8.73 31.73 -8.37
N ALA A 258 9.26 31.24 -9.50
CA ALA A 258 10.67 31.42 -9.87
C ALA A 258 11.01 32.90 -10.10
N GLN A 259 10.12 33.65 -10.76
CA GLN A 259 10.26 35.10 -10.95
C GLN A 259 10.26 35.87 -9.63
N ALA A 260 9.35 35.53 -8.71
CA ALA A 260 9.26 36.15 -7.39
C ALA A 260 10.53 35.89 -6.55
N GLN A 261 11.14 34.71 -6.72
CA GLN A 261 12.41 34.34 -6.09
C GLN A 261 13.65 34.83 -6.85
N LYS A 262 13.48 35.51 -8.01
CA LYS A 262 14.56 35.96 -8.90
C LYS A 262 15.49 34.82 -9.33
N ASN A 263 14.89 33.66 -9.65
CA ASN A 263 15.63 32.47 -10.06
C ASN A 263 15.68 32.35 -11.60
N ASP A 264 16.54 33.18 -12.22
CA ASP A 264 16.68 33.28 -13.67
C ASP A 264 17.10 31.94 -14.32
N ALA A 265 17.88 31.12 -13.61
CA ALA A 265 18.32 29.81 -14.09
C ALA A 265 17.15 28.84 -14.29
N VAL A 266 16.21 28.79 -13.34
CA VAL A 266 15.00 27.98 -13.45
C VAL A 266 14.06 28.54 -14.52
N LEU A 267 13.87 29.86 -14.56
CA LEU A 267 13.05 30.50 -15.61
C LEU A 267 13.54 30.13 -17.00
N HIS A 268 14.84 30.32 -17.25
CA HIS A 268 15.46 29.97 -18.51
C HIS A 268 15.33 28.47 -18.81
N HIS A 269 15.49 27.61 -17.81
CA HIS A 269 15.30 26.17 -17.99
C HIS A 269 13.85 25.80 -18.36
N LEU A 270 12.86 26.44 -17.75
CA LEU A 270 11.43 26.23 -18.05
C LEU A 270 10.99 26.84 -19.40
N GLU A 271 11.71 27.84 -19.91
CA GLU A 271 11.51 28.38 -21.24
C GLU A 271 12.04 27.44 -22.33
N LEU A 272 13.22 26.84 -22.09
CA LEU A 272 13.87 25.92 -23.03
C LEU A 272 13.29 24.50 -22.99
N THR A 273 12.69 24.10 -21.88
CA THR A 273 12.13 22.75 -21.72
C THR A 273 10.70 22.72 -22.22
N GLY A 274 10.47 22.00 -23.33
CA GLY A 274 9.12 21.79 -23.83
C GLY A 274 8.22 21.11 -22.79
N ARG A 275 6.96 21.55 -22.67
CA ARG A 275 5.98 21.08 -21.68
C ARG A 275 5.88 19.56 -21.59
N ARG A 276 6.01 18.84 -22.72
CA ARG A 276 5.99 17.37 -22.77
C ARG A 276 7.09 16.67 -21.94
N ASN A 277 8.09 17.42 -21.48
CA ASN A 277 9.18 16.93 -20.63
C ASN A 277 9.09 17.48 -19.21
N LEU A 278 8.01 18.19 -18.88
CA LEU A 278 7.73 18.69 -17.54
C LEU A 278 6.62 17.83 -16.94
N PHE A 279 6.95 17.13 -15.86
CA PHE A 279 6.03 16.24 -15.16
C PHE A 279 5.78 16.76 -13.76
N VAL A 280 4.62 16.46 -13.20
CA VAL A 280 4.27 16.76 -11.82
C VAL A 280 3.78 15.52 -11.11
N GLN A 281 4.18 15.43 -9.85
CA GLN A 281 3.49 14.64 -8.87
C GLN A 281 2.69 15.60 -7.98
N ASP A 282 1.37 15.56 -8.13
CA ASP A 282 0.45 16.56 -7.57
C ASP A 282 -0.39 15.97 -6.42
N TYR A 283 -0.20 16.52 -5.22
CA TYR A 283 -0.98 16.21 -4.02
C TYR A 283 -1.80 17.40 -3.52
N SER A 284 -1.91 18.48 -4.32
CA SER A 284 -2.63 19.71 -3.94
C SER A 284 -4.11 19.46 -3.60
N TYR A 285 -4.69 18.37 -4.13
CA TYR A 285 -6.08 17.98 -3.92
C TYR A 285 -6.40 17.45 -2.52
N TYR A 286 -5.42 17.25 -1.63
CA TYR A 286 -5.64 16.57 -0.34
C TYR A 286 -6.73 17.24 0.51
N ARG A 287 -6.73 18.57 0.57
CA ARG A 287 -7.73 19.32 1.36
C ARG A 287 -9.13 19.24 0.76
N GLU A 288 -9.22 19.21 -0.57
CA GLU A 288 -10.49 18.96 -1.28
C GLU A 288 -10.99 17.55 -0.99
N ALA A 289 -10.11 16.54 -1.07
CA ALA A 289 -10.43 15.15 -0.79
C ALA A 289 -10.98 14.93 0.61
N VAL A 290 -10.41 15.60 1.62
CA VAL A 290 -10.85 15.48 3.02
C VAL A 290 -11.83 16.59 3.46
N LYS A 291 -12.29 17.41 2.51
CA LYS A 291 -13.34 18.44 2.70
C LYS A 291 -13.02 19.50 3.76
N ILE A 292 -11.79 20.00 3.78
CA ILE A 292 -11.38 21.11 4.64
C ILE A 292 -10.98 22.35 3.82
N ALA A 293 -10.88 23.50 4.47
CA ALA A 293 -10.50 24.74 3.81
C ALA A 293 -9.08 24.65 3.21
N PRO A 294 -8.78 25.32 2.07
CA PRO A 294 -7.47 25.24 1.40
C PRO A 294 -6.24 25.62 2.25
N ASP A 295 -6.43 26.35 3.35
CA ASP A 295 -5.40 26.79 4.28
C ASP A 295 -5.47 26.08 5.66
N ALA A 296 -6.43 25.17 5.84
CA ALA A 296 -6.56 24.40 7.08
C ALA A 296 -5.37 23.46 7.28
N PRO A 297 -4.93 23.23 8.54
CA PRO A 297 -3.89 22.26 8.83
C PRO A 297 -4.36 20.84 8.49
N LEU A 298 -3.48 20.05 7.88
CA LEU A 298 -3.63 18.60 7.75
C LEU A 298 -2.87 17.97 8.91
N GLU A 299 -3.57 17.59 9.96
CA GLU A 299 -2.97 17.04 11.17
C GLU A 299 -3.88 16.01 11.84
N SER A 300 -3.27 15.10 12.60
CA SER A 300 -4.00 14.13 13.41
C SER A 300 -4.47 14.76 14.73
N VAL A 301 -5.47 14.16 15.37
CA VAL A 301 -5.77 14.47 16.78
C VAL A 301 -4.71 13.87 17.71
N LYS A 302 -4.56 14.49 18.89
CA LYS A 302 -3.76 13.94 19.98
C LYS A 302 -4.35 12.61 20.46
N ASP A 303 -3.51 11.59 20.67
CA ASP A 303 -3.98 10.26 21.12
C ASP A 303 -4.61 10.37 22.53
N ALA A 304 -5.85 9.89 22.67
CA ALA A 304 -6.61 9.93 23.92
C ALA A 304 -5.94 9.15 25.07
N GLY A 305 -5.11 8.15 24.75
CA GLY A 305 -4.30 7.41 25.75
C GLY A 305 -3.18 8.22 26.39
N TRP A 306 -2.92 9.45 25.91
CA TRP A 306 -1.91 10.36 26.43
C TRP A 306 -1.99 10.53 27.95
N LEU A 307 -3.19 10.75 28.51
CA LEU A 307 -3.37 11.00 29.94
C LEU A 307 -2.96 9.78 30.80
N ARG A 308 -3.23 8.57 30.32
CA ARG A 308 -2.81 7.32 30.98
C ARG A 308 -1.29 7.17 30.92
N ARG A 309 -0.68 7.40 29.76
CA ARG A 309 0.76 7.27 29.54
C ARG A 309 1.58 8.24 30.39
N ILE A 310 1.13 9.49 30.57
CA ILE A 310 1.83 10.45 31.43
C ILE A 310 1.70 10.15 32.93
N GLN A 311 0.66 9.42 33.36
CA GLN A 311 0.45 9.06 34.77
C GLN A 311 1.29 7.85 35.20
N GLY A 312 1.61 6.93 34.28
CA GLY A 312 2.42 5.75 34.55
C GLY A 312 3.95 5.98 34.49
N VAL A 313 4.39 7.19 34.12
CA VAL A 313 5.78 7.46 33.75
C VAL A 313 6.39 8.51 34.69
N PHE A 314 7.05 8.05 35.76
CA PHE A 314 8.18 8.76 36.36
C PHE A 314 9.47 8.45 35.57
N SER A 315 9.42 8.46 34.24
CA SER A 315 10.60 8.20 33.40
C SER A 315 11.12 9.49 32.79
N SER A 316 12.44 9.58 32.70
CA SER A 316 13.21 10.62 32.02
C SER A 316 13.22 10.45 30.50
N ASP A 317 12.32 9.63 29.91
CA ASP A 317 12.29 9.37 28.48
C ASP A 317 11.63 10.54 27.72
N ILE A 318 12.32 11.05 26.70
CA ILE A 318 11.92 12.22 25.90
C ILE A 318 11.05 11.84 24.68
N ARG A 319 10.86 10.54 24.43
CA ARG A 319 10.08 10.00 23.30
C ARG A 319 8.58 10.25 23.49
N ASN A 320 7.90 10.69 22.43
CA ASN A 320 6.52 11.20 22.47
C ASN A 320 5.70 10.71 21.26
N ASP A 321 5.15 9.50 21.38
CA ASP A 321 4.20 8.93 20.40
C ASP A 321 2.85 9.66 20.33
N ASP A 322 2.59 10.54 21.29
CA ASP A 322 1.33 11.25 21.45
C ASP A 322 1.37 12.66 20.85
N ALA A 323 2.46 13.01 20.15
CA ALA A 323 2.53 14.23 19.38
C ALA A 323 1.51 14.22 18.24
N VAL A 324 1.02 15.41 17.89
CA VAL A 324 0.24 15.60 16.68
C VAL A 324 1.13 15.26 15.48
N ARG A 325 0.62 14.39 14.60
CA ARG A 325 1.24 14.06 13.33
C ARG A 325 0.70 15.02 12.29
N HIS A 326 1.54 15.48 11.39
CA HIS A 326 1.19 16.43 10.34
C HIS A 326 1.34 15.79 8.97
N SER A 327 0.51 16.23 8.02
CA SER A 327 0.65 15.95 6.60
C SER A 327 0.76 17.29 5.83
N ALA A 328 0.88 17.19 4.51
CA ALA A 328 0.92 18.33 3.61
C ALA A 328 0.23 17.96 2.29
N ALA A 329 -0.03 18.97 1.46
CA ALA A 329 -0.56 18.83 0.10
C ALA A 329 0.52 19.24 -0.91
N SER A 330 1.63 18.50 -0.95
CA SER A 330 2.81 18.88 -1.73
C SER A 330 2.59 18.85 -3.26
N VAL A 331 3.39 19.59 -4.02
CA VAL A 331 3.45 19.47 -5.49
C VAL A 331 4.91 19.44 -5.92
N CYS A 332 5.34 18.37 -6.59
CA CYS A 332 6.72 18.21 -7.04
C CYS A 332 6.80 18.30 -8.57
N LEU A 333 7.58 19.25 -9.08
CA LEU A 333 7.88 19.43 -10.50
C LEU A 333 9.15 18.66 -10.87
N PHE A 334 9.08 17.94 -11.97
CA PHE A 334 10.16 17.18 -12.55
C PHE A 334 10.43 17.57 -14.00
N THR A 335 11.68 17.43 -14.41
CA THR A 335 12.11 17.53 -15.81
C THR A 335 12.60 16.17 -16.29
N LEU A 336 12.20 15.75 -17.49
CA LEU A 336 12.67 14.52 -18.13
C LEU A 336 13.75 14.84 -19.18
N ASN A 337 14.93 14.23 -19.03
CA ASN A 337 15.97 14.30 -20.05
C ASN A 337 15.71 13.26 -21.15
N GLU A 338 15.32 13.72 -22.34
CA GLU A 338 15.00 12.83 -23.46
C GLU A 338 16.17 11.96 -23.92
N LYS A 339 17.43 12.37 -23.70
CA LYS A 339 18.63 11.65 -24.15
C LYS A 339 19.07 10.56 -23.18
N SER A 340 18.71 10.65 -21.91
CA SER A 340 19.11 9.66 -20.89
C SER A 340 17.92 8.96 -20.24
N GLY A 341 16.70 9.42 -20.46
CA GLY A 341 15.50 8.97 -19.75
C GLY A 341 15.51 9.31 -18.26
N GLN A 342 16.46 10.11 -17.80
CA GLN A 342 16.56 10.48 -16.39
C GLN A 342 15.54 11.58 -16.07
N ILE A 343 14.73 11.32 -15.05
CA ILE A 343 13.86 12.31 -14.43
C ILE A 343 14.62 13.03 -13.32
N HIS A 344 14.40 14.34 -13.18
CA HIS A 344 15.09 15.21 -12.21
C HIS A 344 14.09 16.10 -11.49
N PRO A 345 14.11 16.19 -10.14
CA PRO A 345 13.21 17.04 -9.38
C PRO A 345 13.70 18.50 -9.44
N LEU A 346 12.89 19.40 -9.99
CA LEU A 346 13.25 20.79 -10.22
C LEU A 346 12.71 21.73 -9.13
N ALA A 347 11.50 21.47 -8.61
CA ALA A 347 10.86 22.32 -7.61
C ALA A 347 9.89 21.51 -6.74
N ILE A 348 9.74 21.93 -5.49
CA ILE A 348 8.78 21.36 -4.55
C ILE A 348 8.00 22.50 -3.88
N VAL A 349 6.68 22.41 -3.96
CA VAL A 349 5.78 23.13 -3.06
C VAL A 349 5.62 22.28 -1.81
N ILE A 350 6.02 22.79 -0.65
CA ILE A 350 5.99 22.02 0.61
C ILE A 350 4.55 21.64 0.96
N ASP A 351 3.66 22.64 0.97
CA ASP A 351 2.25 22.46 1.23
C ASP A 351 1.46 23.46 0.38
N TYR A 352 0.65 22.97 -0.58
CA TYR A 352 -0.08 23.82 -1.51
C TYR A 352 -1.35 24.37 -0.85
N LEU A 353 -1.34 25.69 -0.58
CA LEU A 353 -2.41 26.42 0.10
C LEU A 353 -3.27 27.20 -0.90
N GLY A 354 -3.81 26.49 -1.90
CA GLY A 354 -4.66 27.04 -2.97
C GLY A 354 -3.93 27.81 -4.08
N SER A 355 -2.71 28.29 -3.83
CA SER A 355 -1.79 28.85 -4.84
C SER A 355 -0.35 28.83 -4.36
N MET A 356 0.62 28.80 -5.28
CA MET A 356 2.05 28.91 -4.94
C MET A 356 2.42 30.24 -4.28
N ALA A 357 1.65 31.30 -4.49
CA ALA A 357 1.86 32.60 -3.84
C ALA A 357 1.62 32.55 -2.32
N ASN A 358 0.72 31.67 -1.87
CA ASN A 358 0.42 31.43 -0.46
C ASN A 358 1.23 30.27 0.14
N SER A 359 2.04 29.60 -0.67
CA SER A 359 2.72 28.35 -0.31
C SER A 359 4.23 28.54 -0.20
N VAL A 360 4.91 27.62 0.48
CA VAL A 360 6.37 27.58 0.48
C VAL A 360 6.85 26.79 -0.72
N VAL A 361 7.49 27.47 -1.67
CA VAL A 361 8.07 26.87 -2.88
C VAL A 361 9.59 26.91 -2.78
N ILE A 362 10.25 25.75 -2.90
CA ILE A 362 11.71 25.63 -2.97
C ILE A 362 12.11 25.06 -4.32
N PHE A 363 13.10 25.69 -4.96
CA PHE A 363 13.70 25.22 -6.20
C PHE A 363 14.98 24.46 -5.93
N ASN A 364 15.22 23.40 -6.70
CA ASN A 364 16.46 22.65 -6.64
C ASN A 364 17.62 23.54 -7.12
N PRO A 365 18.72 23.65 -6.36
CA PRO A 365 19.91 24.35 -6.83
C PRO A 365 20.49 23.76 -8.13
N LYS A 366 20.31 22.46 -8.37
CA LYS A 366 20.61 21.83 -9.66
C LYS A 366 19.39 21.90 -10.56
N VAL A 367 19.46 22.65 -11.66
CA VAL A 367 18.36 22.72 -12.65
C VAL A 367 18.29 21.47 -13.54
N THR A 368 19.39 20.74 -13.66
CA THR A 368 19.49 19.44 -14.36
C THR A 368 20.38 18.48 -13.56
N PRO A 369 20.33 17.15 -13.82
CA PRO A 369 21.20 16.19 -13.14
C PRO A 369 22.69 16.50 -13.25
N THR A 370 23.10 17.11 -14.37
CA THR A 370 24.49 17.44 -14.72
C THR A 370 24.88 18.88 -14.37
N SER A 371 23.99 19.66 -13.75
CA SER A 371 24.28 21.01 -13.31
C SER A 371 25.43 21.01 -12.31
N ASN A 372 26.47 21.82 -12.57
CA ASN A 372 27.59 22.01 -11.66
C ASN A 372 27.32 23.23 -10.76
N VAL A 373 26.95 22.97 -9.51
CA VAL A 373 26.70 24.01 -8.51
C VAL A 373 27.90 24.04 -7.55
N PRO A 374 28.66 25.14 -7.46
CA PRO A 374 29.83 25.21 -6.58
C PRO A 374 29.47 24.92 -5.12
N ASN A 375 30.30 24.10 -4.45
CA ASN A 375 30.13 23.73 -3.03
C ASN A 375 28.77 23.08 -2.71
N TYR A 376 28.15 22.42 -3.68
CA TYR A 376 26.89 21.72 -3.50
C TYR A 376 27.11 20.25 -3.18
N ASP A 377 26.56 19.81 -2.06
CA ASP A 377 26.49 18.41 -1.67
C ASP A 377 25.05 18.07 -1.26
N GLU A 378 24.46 17.10 -1.97
CA GLU A 378 23.09 16.62 -1.71
C GLU A 378 22.95 16.02 -0.32
N SER A 379 24.04 15.49 0.26
CA SER A 379 24.04 14.85 1.58
C SER A 379 23.74 15.81 2.71
N VAL A 380 24.13 17.08 2.57
CA VAL A 380 23.99 18.14 3.59
C VAL A 380 23.06 19.29 3.16
N ASN A 381 22.38 19.19 2.01
CA ASN A 381 21.35 20.15 1.61
C ASN A 381 20.04 19.88 2.36
N TRP A 382 20.02 20.22 3.66
CA TRP A 382 18.91 19.92 4.56
C TRP A 382 17.56 20.53 4.14
N PRO A 383 17.47 21.80 3.67
CA PRO A 383 16.19 22.35 3.18
C PRO A 383 15.59 21.51 2.04
N TRP A 384 16.42 21.07 1.09
CA TRP A 384 15.96 20.26 -0.03
C TRP A 384 15.67 18.81 0.35
N ARG A 385 16.47 18.21 1.24
CA ARG A 385 16.19 16.87 1.79
C ARG A 385 14.87 16.85 2.56
N TYR A 386 14.58 17.88 3.37
CA TYR A 386 13.29 18.04 4.03
C TYR A 386 12.15 18.11 2.99
N ALA A 387 12.29 18.92 1.95
CA ALA A 387 11.26 19.05 0.91
C ALA A 387 10.94 17.70 0.24
N LYS A 388 11.96 16.90 -0.07
CA LYS A 388 11.77 15.53 -0.61
C LYS A 388 11.07 14.60 0.38
N ILE A 389 11.39 14.68 1.67
CA ILE A 389 10.70 13.90 2.72
C ILE A 389 9.21 14.26 2.78
N VAL A 390 8.86 15.54 2.64
CA VAL A 390 7.45 15.98 2.59
C VAL A 390 6.73 15.36 1.37
N VAL A 391 7.38 15.36 0.20
CA VAL A 391 6.84 14.70 -1.00
C VAL A 391 6.62 13.20 -0.77
N GLN A 392 7.60 12.51 -0.16
CA GLN A 392 7.50 11.09 0.14
C GLN A 392 6.39 10.78 1.15
N SER A 393 6.17 11.66 2.13
CA SER A 393 5.06 11.52 3.10
C SER A 393 3.70 11.72 2.46
N CYS A 394 3.58 12.69 1.56
CA CYS A 394 2.40 12.82 0.72
C CYS A 394 2.22 11.55 -0.13
N ASP A 395 3.28 11.09 -0.80
CA ASP A 395 3.23 9.90 -1.66
C ASP A 395 2.84 8.64 -0.90
N TRP A 396 3.24 8.49 0.38
CA TRP A 396 2.76 7.39 1.23
C TRP A 396 1.24 7.40 1.36
N THR A 397 0.64 8.56 1.66
CA THR A 397 -0.82 8.68 1.80
C THR A 397 -1.54 8.35 0.49
N ARG A 398 -1.08 8.90 -0.65
CA ARG A 398 -1.68 8.62 -1.96
C ARG A 398 -1.48 7.16 -2.36
N HIS A 399 -0.29 6.62 -2.11
CA HIS A 399 0.04 5.24 -2.42
C HIS A 399 -0.85 4.28 -1.63
N GLU A 400 -0.82 4.34 -0.30
CA GLU A 400 -1.56 3.37 0.53
C GLU A 400 -3.07 3.51 0.37
N VAL A 401 -3.58 4.74 0.42
CA VAL A 401 -5.03 4.96 0.49
C VAL A 401 -5.68 4.93 -0.89
N THR A 402 -5.08 5.59 -1.89
CA THR A 402 -5.66 5.67 -3.24
C THR A 402 -5.19 4.52 -4.12
N VAL A 403 -3.89 4.43 -4.37
CA VAL A 403 -3.33 3.56 -5.43
C VAL A 403 -3.43 2.09 -5.05
N HIS A 404 -3.11 1.76 -3.80
CA HIS A 404 -3.15 0.41 -3.28
C HIS A 404 -4.57 0.07 -2.82
N LEU A 405 -5.01 0.55 -1.65
CA LEU A 405 -6.26 0.12 -1.03
C LEU A 405 -7.49 0.41 -1.90
N THR A 406 -7.65 1.64 -2.38
CA THR A 406 -8.92 1.98 -3.07
C THR A 406 -8.96 1.47 -4.50
N ASN A 407 -7.96 1.80 -5.32
CA ASN A 407 -7.95 1.52 -6.76
C ASN A 407 -7.76 0.03 -7.09
N THR A 408 -7.22 -0.78 -6.18
CA THR A 408 -7.15 -2.23 -6.35
C THR A 408 -8.24 -2.91 -5.51
N HIS A 409 -8.11 -2.98 -4.19
CA HIS A 409 -9.02 -3.75 -3.34
C HIS A 409 -10.48 -3.33 -3.44
N PHE A 410 -10.83 -2.06 -3.20
CA PHE A 410 -12.23 -1.65 -3.08
C PHE A 410 -12.95 -1.57 -4.43
N VAL A 411 -12.26 -1.12 -5.48
CA VAL A 411 -12.79 -1.15 -6.85
C VAL A 411 -13.02 -2.60 -7.31
N GLU A 412 -12.07 -3.50 -7.03
CA GLU A 412 -12.20 -4.92 -7.38
C GLU A 412 -13.33 -5.58 -6.59
N GLU A 413 -13.49 -5.30 -5.30
CA GLU A 413 -14.57 -5.87 -4.49
C GLU A 413 -15.97 -5.50 -4.99
N ALA A 414 -16.18 -4.24 -5.42
CA ALA A 414 -17.45 -3.86 -6.03
C ALA A 414 -17.73 -4.69 -7.29
N THR A 415 -16.69 -4.96 -8.09
CA THR A 415 -16.72 -5.81 -9.27
C THR A 415 -17.04 -7.27 -8.93
N ILE A 416 -16.43 -7.82 -7.88
CA ILE A 416 -16.70 -9.17 -7.38
C ILE A 416 -18.18 -9.30 -6.97
N VAL A 417 -18.67 -8.38 -6.12
CA VAL A 417 -20.06 -8.43 -5.61
C VAL A 417 -21.06 -8.29 -6.76
N ALA A 418 -20.83 -7.37 -7.70
CA ALA A 418 -21.69 -7.21 -8.88
C ALA A 418 -21.71 -8.49 -9.71
N SER A 419 -20.54 -9.09 -9.95
CA SER A 419 -20.41 -10.29 -10.77
C SER A 419 -21.11 -11.49 -10.12
N GLN A 420 -21.02 -11.64 -8.80
CA GLN A 420 -21.75 -12.67 -8.05
C GLN A 420 -23.26 -12.52 -8.19
N ARG A 421 -23.77 -11.29 -8.31
CA ARG A 421 -25.20 -10.99 -8.42
C ARG A 421 -25.74 -11.06 -9.84
N CYS A 422 -24.87 -10.96 -10.84
CA CYS A 422 -25.26 -10.88 -12.26
C CYS A 422 -24.98 -12.16 -13.05
N PHE A 423 -24.04 -13.02 -12.60
CA PHE A 423 -23.62 -14.19 -13.36
C PHE A 423 -23.86 -15.52 -12.63
N ALA A 424 -24.35 -16.50 -13.39
CA ALA A 424 -24.27 -17.91 -13.01
C ALA A 424 -22.79 -18.37 -13.01
N ASP A 425 -22.50 -19.44 -12.26
CA ASP A 425 -21.12 -19.91 -12.07
C ASP A 425 -20.45 -20.43 -13.36
N ASP A 426 -21.23 -20.81 -14.36
CA ASP A 426 -20.80 -21.28 -15.67
C ASP A 426 -20.82 -20.18 -16.76
N HIS A 427 -21.23 -18.95 -16.42
CA HIS A 427 -21.21 -17.85 -17.35
C HIS A 427 -19.76 -17.54 -17.80
N PRO A 428 -19.48 -17.36 -19.11
CA PRO A 428 -18.11 -17.26 -19.63
C PRO A 428 -17.24 -16.20 -18.95
N VAL A 429 -17.80 -15.01 -18.74
CA VAL A 429 -17.10 -13.89 -18.07
C VAL A 429 -16.78 -14.22 -16.60
N TYR A 430 -17.74 -14.77 -15.86
CA TYR A 430 -17.54 -15.09 -14.45
C TYR A 430 -16.58 -16.26 -14.26
N ALA A 431 -16.67 -17.30 -15.09
CA ALA A 431 -15.75 -18.42 -15.06
C ALA A 431 -14.30 -18.00 -15.36
N LEU A 432 -14.12 -16.98 -16.20
CA LEU A 432 -12.81 -16.40 -16.50
C LEU A 432 -12.27 -15.55 -15.34
N LEU A 433 -13.12 -14.76 -14.68
CA LEU A 433 -12.72 -13.82 -13.62
C LEU A 433 -12.58 -14.46 -12.23
N LYS A 434 -13.44 -15.42 -11.87
CA LYS A 434 -13.47 -16.04 -10.54
C LYS A 434 -12.10 -16.49 -9.99
N PRO A 435 -11.19 -17.10 -10.79
CA PRO A 435 -9.86 -17.48 -10.30
C PRO A 435 -8.99 -16.30 -9.83
N HIS A 436 -9.29 -15.09 -10.29
CA HIS A 436 -8.59 -13.85 -9.96
C HIS A 436 -9.15 -13.13 -8.74
N TRP A 437 -10.13 -13.71 -8.03
CA TRP A 437 -10.79 -13.14 -6.85
C TRP A 437 -10.62 -13.99 -5.59
N LEU A 438 -9.66 -14.91 -5.61
CA LEU A 438 -9.41 -15.82 -4.50
C LEU A 438 -9.01 -15.03 -3.24
N LYS A 439 -9.81 -15.12 -2.16
CA LYS A 439 -9.62 -14.51 -0.83
C LYS A 439 -9.85 -13.00 -0.75
N THR A 440 -10.06 -12.33 -1.87
CA THR A 440 -10.10 -10.86 -1.90
C THR A 440 -11.20 -10.30 -0.99
N LEU A 441 -12.38 -10.94 -0.91
CA LEU A 441 -13.48 -10.40 -0.11
C LEU A 441 -13.21 -10.50 1.40
N SER A 442 -12.71 -11.65 1.86
CA SER A 442 -12.36 -11.85 3.28
C SER A 442 -11.20 -10.95 3.72
N LEU A 443 -10.17 -10.78 2.89
CA LEU A 443 -9.07 -9.86 3.14
C LEU A 443 -9.56 -8.41 3.25
N ASN A 444 -10.39 -7.95 2.32
CA ASN A 444 -10.91 -6.59 2.34
C ASN A 444 -11.79 -6.31 3.57
N ALA A 445 -12.59 -7.29 4.00
CA ALA A 445 -13.36 -7.19 5.23
C ALA A 445 -12.43 -7.08 6.46
N GLY A 446 -11.33 -7.83 6.47
CA GLY A 446 -10.25 -7.71 7.45
C GLY A 446 -9.59 -6.34 7.45
N ALA A 447 -9.24 -5.81 6.27
CA ALA A 447 -8.60 -4.50 6.12
C ALA A 447 -9.49 -3.34 6.62
N ARG A 448 -10.79 -3.36 6.29
CA ARG A 448 -11.76 -2.37 6.79
C ARG A 448 -11.92 -2.42 8.31
N SER A 449 -11.85 -3.62 8.87
CA SER A 449 -12.06 -3.82 10.30
C SER A 449 -10.80 -3.55 11.11
N ILE A 450 -9.63 -3.97 10.63
CA ILE A 450 -8.37 -3.99 11.39
C ILE A 450 -7.38 -2.97 10.85
N LEU A 451 -6.95 -3.11 9.59
CA LEU A 451 -5.81 -2.38 9.04
C LEU A 451 -6.01 -0.86 9.02
N VAL A 452 -7.14 -0.41 8.46
CA VAL A 452 -7.43 1.03 8.31
C VAL A 452 -7.56 1.75 9.67
N PRO A 453 -8.38 1.29 10.63
CA PRO A 453 -8.53 1.99 11.91
C PRO A 453 -7.34 1.80 12.86
N SER A 454 -6.71 0.62 12.87
CA SER A 454 -5.69 0.26 13.87
C SER A 454 -4.26 0.52 13.43
N VAL A 455 -3.99 0.64 12.12
CA VAL A 455 -2.64 0.91 11.58
C VAL A 455 -2.62 2.22 10.78
N ILE A 456 -3.30 2.27 9.63
CA ILE A 456 -3.21 3.41 8.68
C ILE A 456 -3.60 4.72 9.38
N SER A 457 -4.75 4.75 10.05
CA SER A 457 -5.22 5.94 10.77
C SER A 457 -4.35 6.33 11.96
N LYS A 458 -3.56 5.39 12.51
CA LYS A 458 -2.69 5.64 13.66
C LYS A 458 -1.34 6.24 13.27
N ILE A 459 -0.93 6.12 12.02
CA ILE A 459 0.33 6.67 11.50
C ILE A 459 0.14 7.78 10.46
N ALA A 460 -1.07 7.95 9.91
CA ALA A 460 -1.38 9.06 9.03
C ALA A 460 -1.25 10.41 9.75
N GLY A 461 -0.81 11.43 9.00
CA GLY A 461 -0.82 12.84 9.44
C GLY A 461 -2.19 13.52 9.28
N MET A 462 -3.28 12.76 9.45
CA MET A 462 -4.67 13.19 9.29
C MET A 462 -5.55 12.50 10.33
N GLU A 463 -6.74 13.04 10.57
CA GLU A 463 -7.73 12.38 11.42
C GLU A 463 -8.33 11.13 10.76
N THR A 464 -8.83 10.18 11.54
CA THR A 464 -9.49 8.97 11.01
C THR A 464 -10.64 9.30 10.06
N GLY A 465 -11.48 10.29 10.38
CA GLY A 465 -12.57 10.73 9.50
C GLY A 465 -12.05 11.34 8.19
N GLN A 466 -10.90 12.01 8.23
CA GLN A 466 -10.26 12.55 7.03
C GLN A 466 -9.68 11.44 6.15
N VAL A 467 -9.06 10.39 6.74
CA VAL A 467 -8.63 9.20 5.99
C VAL A 467 -9.82 8.53 5.28
N GLN A 468 -10.97 8.43 5.95
CA GLN A 468 -12.21 7.88 5.35
C GLN A 468 -12.74 8.76 4.20
N GLU A 469 -12.74 10.08 4.35
CA GLU A 469 -13.09 11.00 3.25
C GLU A 469 -12.08 10.92 2.10
N PHE A 470 -10.80 10.65 2.39
CA PHE A 470 -9.78 10.42 1.37
C PHE A 470 -10.06 9.15 0.56
N ILE A 471 -10.41 8.03 1.23
CA ILE A 471 -10.88 6.79 0.58
C ILE A 471 -12.09 7.08 -0.29
N LYS A 472 -13.05 7.84 0.24
CA LYS A 472 -14.26 8.23 -0.49
C LYS A 472 -13.93 8.99 -1.76
N HIS A 473 -13.10 10.02 -1.65
CA HIS A 473 -12.64 10.81 -2.79
C HIS A 473 -11.94 9.93 -3.83
N ALA A 474 -11.03 9.04 -3.41
CA ALA A 474 -10.33 8.13 -4.32
C ALA A 474 -11.31 7.25 -5.10
N TYR A 475 -12.28 6.63 -4.41
CA TYR A 475 -13.25 5.72 -5.03
C TYR A 475 -14.20 6.45 -5.98
N THR A 476 -14.75 7.60 -5.56
CA THR A 476 -15.70 8.36 -6.38
C THR A 476 -15.07 8.99 -7.62
N ASN A 477 -13.76 9.20 -7.61
CA ASN A 477 -13.00 9.73 -8.75
C ASN A 477 -12.24 8.64 -9.53
N PHE A 478 -12.44 7.37 -9.20
CA PHE A 478 -11.91 6.28 -10.02
C PHE A 478 -12.63 6.28 -11.37
N ASP A 479 -11.86 6.47 -12.44
CA ASP A 479 -12.37 6.42 -13.82
C ASP A 479 -11.95 5.10 -14.45
N TRP A 480 -12.91 4.19 -14.58
CA TRP A 480 -12.71 2.82 -15.03
C TRP A 480 -12.04 2.73 -16.40
N GLU A 481 -12.62 3.38 -17.41
CA GLU A 481 -12.09 3.30 -18.78
C GLU A 481 -10.81 4.13 -18.94
N ALA A 482 -10.70 5.28 -18.26
CA ALA A 482 -9.49 6.09 -18.32
C ALA A 482 -8.29 5.44 -17.60
N ASN A 483 -8.55 4.46 -16.71
CA ASN A 483 -7.52 3.71 -16.01
C ASN A 483 -7.09 2.41 -16.74
N TYR A 484 -7.67 2.09 -17.91
CA TYR A 484 -7.06 1.07 -18.77
C TYR A 484 -5.63 1.47 -19.08
N VAL A 485 -4.66 0.55 -18.94
CA VAL A 485 -3.22 0.85 -19.03
C VAL A 485 -2.84 1.75 -20.23
N PRO A 486 -3.26 1.47 -21.48
CA PRO A 486 -2.94 2.36 -22.60
C PRO A 486 -3.57 3.76 -22.47
N ASN A 487 -4.80 3.84 -21.97
CA ASN A 487 -5.53 5.10 -21.78
C ASN A 487 -4.89 5.94 -20.67
N ASP A 488 -4.55 5.31 -19.55
CA ASP A 488 -3.92 5.97 -18.42
C ASP A 488 -2.55 6.55 -18.79
N LEU A 489 -1.70 5.75 -19.45
CA LEU A 489 -0.40 6.21 -19.93
C LEU A 489 -0.56 7.42 -20.86
N ALA A 490 -1.44 7.32 -21.86
CA ALA A 490 -1.67 8.42 -22.81
C ALA A 490 -2.19 9.68 -22.10
N ARG A 491 -3.19 9.54 -21.22
CA ARG A 491 -3.79 10.64 -20.44
C ARG A 491 -2.77 11.35 -19.57
N ARG A 492 -1.85 10.61 -18.94
CA ARG A 492 -0.78 11.18 -18.10
C ARG A 492 0.37 11.77 -18.90
N GLY A 493 0.37 11.68 -20.23
CA GLY A 493 1.41 12.26 -21.09
C GLY A 493 2.56 11.31 -21.41
N PHE A 494 2.30 10.00 -21.37
CA PHE A 494 3.21 8.93 -21.79
C PHE A 494 2.64 8.20 -23.01
N PRO A 495 2.90 8.67 -24.24
CA PRO A 495 2.38 8.03 -25.45
C PRO A 495 2.81 6.56 -25.52
N VAL A 496 1.85 5.66 -25.76
CA VAL A 496 2.06 4.21 -25.76
C VAL A 496 3.16 3.79 -26.74
N ASP A 497 3.19 4.38 -27.93
CA ASP A 497 4.20 4.08 -28.95
C ASP A 497 5.62 4.46 -28.49
N GLU A 498 5.77 5.58 -27.77
CA GLU A 498 7.06 5.99 -27.21
C GLU A 498 7.49 5.08 -26.05
N ILE A 499 6.55 4.63 -25.22
CA ILE A 499 6.83 3.67 -24.14
C ILE A 499 7.29 2.33 -24.70
N LYS A 500 6.63 1.82 -25.75
CA LYS A 500 7.00 0.56 -26.41
C LYS A 500 8.34 0.64 -27.12
N ALA A 501 8.60 1.77 -27.79
CA ALA A 501 9.89 2.00 -28.46
C ALA A 501 11.05 2.20 -27.47
N ALA A 502 10.76 2.53 -26.21
CA ALA A 502 11.77 2.91 -25.22
C ALA A 502 12.82 1.81 -24.99
N GLY A 503 14.08 2.22 -25.06
CA GLY A 503 15.26 1.38 -24.91
C GLY A 503 16.52 2.17 -25.24
N THR A 504 17.64 1.50 -25.47
CA THR A 504 18.94 2.14 -25.73
C THR A 504 18.90 3.16 -26.88
N ASP A 505 18.20 2.84 -27.98
CA ASP A 505 18.10 3.73 -29.15
C ASP A 505 17.03 4.84 -28.98
N HIS A 506 16.10 4.66 -28.05
CA HIS A 506 15.03 5.61 -27.74
C HIS A 506 14.94 5.84 -26.22
N PRO A 507 15.89 6.61 -25.64
CA PRO A 507 16.13 6.61 -24.20
C PRO A 507 15.07 7.35 -23.36
N ARG A 508 14.20 8.17 -23.97
CA ARG A 508 13.30 9.10 -23.25
C ARG A 508 12.52 8.48 -22.10
N PHE A 509 11.97 7.28 -22.26
CA PHE A 509 11.24 6.56 -21.21
C PHE A 509 11.91 5.26 -20.77
N GLN A 510 13.19 5.06 -21.09
CA GLN A 510 13.87 3.79 -20.82
C GLN A 510 13.90 3.43 -19.32
N LYS A 511 13.93 4.45 -18.45
CA LYS A 511 13.92 4.31 -16.98
C LYS A 511 12.53 4.15 -16.37
N TYR A 512 11.45 4.27 -17.17
CA TYR A 512 10.08 4.08 -16.70
C TYR A 512 9.66 2.61 -16.83
N THR A 513 10.41 1.73 -16.15
CA THR A 513 10.29 0.27 -16.33
C THR A 513 8.90 -0.26 -15.97
N TYR A 514 8.21 0.31 -14.99
CA TYR A 514 6.79 0.00 -14.71
C TYR A 514 5.92 0.15 -15.96
N ALA A 515 5.95 1.33 -16.61
CA ALA A 515 5.11 1.59 -17.78
C ALA A 515 5.46 0.66 -18.95
N ARG A 516 6.76 0.45 -19.21
CA ARG A 516 7.26 -0.46 -20.26
C ARG A 516 6.80 -1.90 -20.03
N ASN A 517 6.80 -2.36 -18.78
CA ASN A 517 6.38 -3.73 -18.44
C ASN A 517 4.86 -3.85 -18.43
N MET A 518 4.16 -2.86 -17.87
CA MET A 518 2.71 -2.89 -17.70
C MET A 518 1.96 -2.84 -19.02
N ILE A 519 2.44 -2.08 -20.01
CA ILE A 519 1.80 -2.07 -21.34
C ILE A 519 1.86 -3.45 -22.02
N GLU A 520 3.00 -4.15 -21.92
CA GLU A 520 3.13 -5.48 -22.54
C GLU A 520 2.39 -6.57 -21.76
N MET A 521 2.33 -6.45 -20.43
CA MET A 521 1.50 -7.31 -19.58
C MET A 521 0.01 -7.12 -19.93
N TRP A 522 -0.44 -5.88 -20.05
CA TRP A 522 -1.81 -5.56 -20.49
C TRP A 522 -2.14 -6.20 -21.84
N GLU A 523 -1.28 -6.06 -22.85
CA GLU A 523 -1.50 -6.64 -24.17
C GLU A 523 -1.55 -8.17 -24.16
N THR A 524 -0.72 -8.78 -23.32
CA THR A 524 -0.70 -10.24 -23.14
C THR A 524 -2.02 -10.72 -22.51
N LEU A 525 -2.49 -10.04 -21.46
CA LEU A 525 -3.78 -10.32 -20.82
C LEU A 525 -4.94 -10.05 -21.76
N HIS A 526 -4.93 -8.93 -22.47
CA HIS A 526 -5.96 -8.52 -23.43
C HIS A 526 -6.13 -9.55 -24.55
N THR A 527 -5.02 -10.02 -25.12
CA THR A 527 -5.03 -11.08 -26.14
C THR A 527 -5.61 -12.37 -25.59
N PHE A 528 -5.21 -12.75 -24.38
CA PHE A 528 -5.75 -13.94 -23.71
C PHE A 528 -7.26 -13.84 -23.48
N VAL A 529 -7.72 -12.73 -22.90
CA VAL A 529 -9.14 -12.46 -22.62
C VAL A 529 -9.95 -12.44 -23.92
N SER A 530 -9.45 -11.77 -24.96
CA SER A 530 -10.07 -11.75 -26.29
C SER A 530 -10.27 -13.16 -26.85
N ASN A 531 -9.21 -13.98 -26.81
CA ASN A 531 -9.29 -15.36 -27.30
C ASN A 531 -10.25 -16.23 -26.48
N MET A 532 -10.31 -16.04 -25.16
CA MET A 532 -11.22 -16.75 -24.27
C MET A 532 -12.68 -16.36 -24.50
N LEU A 533 -12.98 -15.06 -24.56
CA LEU A 533 -14.35 -14.57 -24.74
C LEU A 533 -14.89 -14.83 -26.14
N ALA A 534 -14.04 -14.81 -27.17
CA ALA A 534 -14.44 -15.14 -28.54
C ALA A 534 -14.92 -16.60 -28.71
N ILE A 535 -14.72 -17.46 -27.70
CA ILE A 535 -15.25 -18.84 -27.69
C ILE A 535 -16.77 -18.82 -27.57
N ASP A 536 -17.29 -17.97 -26.69
CA ASP A 536 -18.71 -17.89 -26.35
C ASP A 536 -19.40 -16.69 -27.03
N TYR A 537 -18.65 -15.65 -27.41
CA TYR A 537 -19.13 -14.46 -28.12
C TYR A 537 -18.47 -14.33 -29.49
N PRO A 538 -18.97 -15.00 -30.54
CA PRO A 538 -18.38 -14.91 -31.89
C PRO A 538 -18.64 -13.58 -32.60
N THR A 539 -19.61 -12.77 -32.12
CA THR A 539 -19.98 -11.49 -32.73
C THR A 539 -20.33 -10.43 -31.68
N ASP A 540 -20.27 -9.15 -32.07
CA ASP A 540 -20.80 -8.05 -31.25
C ASP A 540 -22.28 -8.23 -30.90
N ALA A 541 -23.08 -8.80 -31.83
CA ALA A 541 -24.48 -9.09 -31.60
C ALA A 541 -24.71 -10.11 -30.46
N SER A 542 -23.83 -11.10 -30.30
CA SER A 542 -23.92 -12.04 -29.16
C SER A 542 -23.61 -11.37 -27.81
N VAL A 543 -22.73 -10.36 -27.78
CA VAL A 543 -22.47 -9.57 -26.57
C VAL A 543 -23.68 -8.67 -26.26
N ALA A 544 -24.20 -7.96 -27.27
CA ALA A 544 -25.35 -7.09 -27.10
C ALA A 544 -26.63 -7.83 -26.67
N ALA A 545 -26.78 -9.10 -27.06
CA ALA A 545 -27.93 -9.93 -26.70
C ALA A 545 -27.84 -10.53 -25.28
N ASP A 546 -26.67 -10.50 -24.63
CA ASP A 546 -26.47 -11.08 -23.31
C ASP A 546 -26.98 -10.14 -22.22
N THR A 547 -28.13 -10.48 -21.63
CA THR A 547 -28.75 -9.69 -20.56
C THR A 547 -27.94 -9.71 -19.27
N CYS A 548 -27.14 -10.74 -18.99
CA CYS A 548 -26.33 -10.80 -17.78
C CYS A 548 -25.20 -9.75 -17.83
N LEU A 549 -24.64 -9.49 -19.01
CA LEU A 549 -23.66 -8.41 -19.21
C LEU A 549 -24.29 -7.03 -18.99
N GLN A 550 -25.52 -6.82 -19.47
CA GLN A 550 -26.23 -5.54 -19.28
C GLN A 550 -26.65 -5.33 -17.82
N ASP A 551 -27.07 -6.41 -17.15
CA ASP A 551 -27.34 -6.41 -15.70
C ASP A 551 -26.06 -6.08 -14.93
N TRP A 552 -24.91 -6.65 -15.30
CA TRP A 552 -23.63 -6.37 -14.67
C TRP A 552 -23.19 -4.91 -14.84
N ALA A 553 -23.28 -4.37 -16.06
CA ALA A 553 -23.04 -2.95 -16.32
C ALA A 553 -23.94 -2.03 -15.49
N THR A 554 -25.23 -2.38 -15.39
CA THR A 554 -26.20 -1.64 -14.58
C THR A 554 -25.87 -1.70 -13.09
N GLU A 555 -25.56 -2.90 -12.57
CA GLU A 555 -25.25 -3.13 -11.16
C GLU A 555 -23.98 -2.37 -10.74
N MET A 556 -22.93 -2.39 -11.58
CA MET A 556 -21.68 -1.68 -11.31
C MET A 556 -21.87 -0.16 -11.21
N ARG A 557 -22.74 0.41 -12.05
CA ARG A 557 -22.99 1.85 -12.10
C ARG A 557 -24.03 2.33 -11.10
N ALA A 558 -24.93 1.45 -10.67
CA ALA A 558 -26.03 1.80 -9.79
C ALA A 558 -25.53 2.38 -8.46
N ASN A 559 -26.20 3.42 -7.97
CA ASN A 559 -25.90 4.03 -6.67
C ASN A 559 -26.23 3.11 -5.47
N TYR A 560 -26.97 2.03 -5.69
CA TYR A 560 -27.26 0.96 -4.73
C TYR A 560 -26.39 -0.29 -4.95
N GLY A 561 -25.58 -0.30 -6.01
CA GLY A 561 -24.67 -1.39 -6.38
C GLY A 561 -23.22 -0.95 -6.24
N GLY A 562 -22.42 -1.14 -7.29
CA GLY A 562 -21.00 -0.77 -7.30
C GLY A 562 -20.73 0.74 -7.24
N ASN A 563 -21.71 1.60 -7.55
CA ASN A 563 -21.57 3.07 -7.55
C ASN A 563 -20.33 3.58 -8.32
N LEU A 564 -20.00 2.94 -9.44
CA LEU A 564 -18.90 3.29 -10.33
C LEU A 564 -19.46 3.80 -11.67
N PRO A 565 -19.83 5.09 -11.78
CA PRO A 565 -20.49 5.65 -12.97
C PRO A 565 -19.59 5.71 -14.21
N SER A 566 -18.28 5.53 -14.07
CA SER A 566 -17.33 5.40 -15.18
C SER A 566 -17.25 3.99 -15.75
N PHE A 567 -17.81 2.97 -15.07
CA PHE A 567 -17.84 1.60 -15.59
C PHE A 567 -18.66 1.56 -16.90
N PRO A 568 -18.31 0.75 -17.91
CA PRO A 568 -19.04 0.68 -19.17
C PRO A 568 -20.57 0.58 -18.97
N GLY A 569 -21.31 1.50 -19.59
CA GLY A 569 -22.77 1.62 -19.40
C GLY A 569 -23.59 0.55 -20.11
N HIS A 570 -23.03 -0.05 -21.15
CA HIS A 570 -23.67 -1.08 -21.96
C HIS A 570 -22.57 -1.82 -22.72
N PHE A 571 -22.68 -3.15 -22.83
CA PHE A 571 -21.76 -3.94 -23.63
C PHE A 571 -22.38 -4.22 -25.00
N SER A 572 -21.90 -3.52 -26.04
CA SER A 572 -22.36 -3.70 -27.42
C SER A 572 -21.37 -4.43 -28.30
N THR A 573 -20.10 -4.50 -27.90
CA THR A 573 -19.02 -5.06 -28.72
C THR A 573 -18.14 -5.98 -27.90
N ILE A 574 -17.56 -6.98 -28.55
CA ILE A 574 -16.56 -7.87 -27.94
C ILE A 574 -15.38 -7.03 -27.43
N ALA A 575 -14.93 -6.03 -28.18
CA ALA A 575 -13.83 -5.15 -27.78
C ALA A 575 -14.09 -4.49 -26.40
N SER A 576 -15.28 -3.88 -26.21
CA SER A 576 -15.62 -3.24 -24.93
C SER A 576 -15.67 -4.23 -23.76
N LEU A 577 -16.12 -5.47 -24.00
CA LEU A 577 -16.15 -6.51 -23.00
C LEU A 577 -14.74 -7.01 -22.65
N VAL A 578 -13.88 -7.20 -23.67
CA VAL A 578 -12.49 -7.60 -23.48
C VAL A 578 -11.73 -6.56 -22.66
N ASP A 579 -11.92 -5.27 -22.93
CA ASP A 579 -11.27 -4.21 -22.16
C ASP A 579 -11.68 -4.24 -20.69
N ALA A 580 -12.99 -4.35 -20.41
CA ALA A 580 -13.51 -4.39 -19.04
C ALA A 580 -13.03 -5.62 -18.26
N VAL A 581 -13.05 -6.80 -18.88
CA VAL A 581 -12.58 -8.05 -18.25
C VAL A 581 -11.07 -8.04 -18.06
N THR A 582 -10.31 -7.48 -19.01
CA THR A 582 -8.86 -7.30 -18.89
C THR A 582 -8.52 -6.36 -17.74
N MET A 583 -9.30 -5.28 -17.55
CA MET A 583 -9.13 -4.36 -16.43
C MET A 583 -9.29 -5.05 -15.07
N CYS A 584 -10.31 -5.92 -14.92
CA CYS A 584 -10.50 -6.69 -13.68
C CYS A 584 -9.26 -7.56 -13.37
N ILE A 585 -8.80 -8.35 -14.35
CA ILE A 585 -7.60 -9.20 -14.17
C ILE A 585 -6.36 -8.34 -13.91
N HIS A 586 -6.23 -7.20 -14.58
CA HIS A 586 -5.12 -6.25 -14.37
C HIS A 586 -5.09 -5.71 -12.94
N LEU A 587 -6.23 -5.24 -12.41
CA LEU A 587 -6.35 -4.74 -11.04
C LEU A 587 -6.03 -5.83 -10.01
N ALA A 588 -6.65 -7.00 -10.18
CA ALA A 588 -6.51 -8.11 -9.26
C ALA A 588 -5.10 -8.72 -9.22
N SER A 589 -4.32 -8.58 -10.30
CA SER A 589 -3.06 -9.30 -10.47
C SER A 589 -1.85 -8.36 -10.67
N PRO A 590 -1.45 -7.96 -11.89
CA PRO A 590 -0.20 -7.23 -12.09
C PRO A 590 -0.19 -5.85 -11.45
N GLN A 591 -1.34 -5.16 -11.37
CA GLN A 591 -1.41 -3.83 -10.79
C GLN A 591 -1.22 -3.88 -9.27
N HIS A 592 -2.03 -4.68 -8.57
CA HIS A 592 -1.85 -4.92 -7.14
C HIS A 592 -0.42 -5.38 -6.82
N THR A 593 0.11 -6.34 -7.59
CA THR A 593 1.49 -6.82 -7.41
C THR A 593 2.51 -5.69 -7.51
N ALA A 594 2.41 -4.83 -8.53
CA ALA A 594 3.37 -3.76 -8.78
C ALA A 594 3.38 -2.68 -7.68
N VAL A 595 2.24 -2.42 -7.04
CA VAL A 595 2.10 -1.37 -6.01
C VAL A 595 2.20 -1.91 -4.59
N ASN A 596 2.10 -3.23 -4.40
CA ASN A 596 2.14 -3.88 -3.09
C ASN A 596 3.53 -4.44 -2.74
N TYR A 597 4.09 -5.35 -3.55
CA TYR A 597 5.28 -6.12 -3.14
C TYR A 597 6.62 -5.35 -3.13
N VAL A 598 6.63 -4.09 -3.61
CA VAL A 598 7.80 -3.19 -3.45
C VAL A 598 7.75 -2.36 -2.17
N GLN A 599 6.66 -2.42 -1.39
CA GLN A 599 6.53 -1.66 -0.15
C GLN A 599 7.67 -1.96 0.83
N GLU A 600 7.98 -3.24 1.04
CA GLU A 600 9.05 -3.65 1.98
C GLU A 600 10.37 -2.96 1.67
N TYR A 601 10.71 -2.81 0.39
CA TYR A 601 11.95 -2.16 -0.03
C TYR A 601 11.93 -0.64 0.24
N TYR A 602 10.84 0.05 -0.08
CA TYR A 602 10.79 1.52 -0.06
C TYR A 602 10.33 2.13 1.27
N GLN A 603 9.63 1.37 2.12
CA GLN A 603 8.97 1.90 3.31
C GLN A 603 9.52 1.35 4.65
N SER A 604 10.10 0.14 4.70
CA SER A 604 10.66 -0.42 5.95
C SER A 604 11.79 0.43 6.54
N PHE A 605 12.52 1.16 5.68
CA PHE A 605 13.37 2.28 6.07
C PHE A 605 12.56 3.57 6.11
N VAL A 606 11.87 3.80 7.23
CA VAL A 606 10.86 4.87 7.43
C VAL A 606 11.33 6.25 7.01
N VAL A 607 12.63 6.55 7.14
CA VAL A 607 13.23 7.83 6.72
C VAL A 607 13.01 8.13 5.23
N ASN A 608 13.06 7.11 4.36
CA ASN A 608 12.86 7.30 2.92
C ASN A 608 11.41 7.67 2.59
N LYS A 609 10.44 7.08 3.28
CA LYS A 609 9.02 7.26 2.98
C LYS A 609 8.17 7.25 4.26
N PRO A 610 8.25 8.30 5.09
CA PRO A 610 7.55 8.34 6.37
C PRO A 610 6.05 8.59 6.15
N PRO A 611 5.14 7.97 6.92
CA PRO A 611 3.70 8.12 6.73
C PRO A 611 3.17 9.51 7.12
N CYS A 612 3.94 10.25 7.92
CA CYS A 612 3.61 11.57 8.42
C CYS A 612 4.87 12.37 8.79
N LEU A 613 4.68 13.65 9.09
CA LEU A 613 5.67 14.51 9.73
C LEU A 613 5.36 14.63 11.23
N SER A 614 6.40 14.65 12.07
CA SER A 614 6.29 14.85 13.53
C SER A 614 6.37 16.33 13.94
N GLN A 615 6.46 17.24 12.97
CA GLN A 615 6.42 18.69 13.15
C GLN A 615 5.60 19.32 12.02
N PRO A 616 4.95 20.47 12.25
CA PRO A 616 4.23 21.18 11.21
C PRO A 616 5.19 21.63 10.11
N PRO A 617 4.75 21.68 8.83
CA PRO A 617 5.54 22.25 7.76
C PRO A 617 5.97 23.70 8.03
N PRO A 618 7.15 24.14 7.52
CA PRO A 618 7.60 25.51 7.65
C PRO A 618 6.62 26.48 6.98
N LYS A 619 6.39 27.63 7.61
CA LYS A 619 5.43 28.65 7.12
C LYS A 619 6.04 29.64 6.13
N SER A 620 7.36 29.63 5.95
CA SER A 620 8.03 30.52 5.01
C SER A 620 9.27 29.87 4.40
N LEU A 621 9.61 30.27 3.17
CA LEU A 621 10.85 29.84 2.50
C LEU A 621 12.09 30.25 3.32
N LYS A 622 12.06 31.41 3.97
CA LYS A 622 13.15 31.90 4.83
C LYS A 622 13.43 30.97 6.00
N ASP A 623 12.39 30.35 6.58
CA ASP A 623 12.56 29.42 7.68
C ASP A 623 13.04 28.06 7.18
N LEU A 624 12.45 27.56 6.09
CA LEU A 624 12.91 26.32 5.44
C LEU A 624 14.40 26.37 5.07
N LEU A 625 14.87 27.48 4.48
CA LEU A 625 16.26 27.63 4.06
C LEU A 625 17.28 27.60 5.22
N LYS A 626 16.84 27.70 6.48
CA LYS A 626 17.70 27.58 7.66
C LYS A 626 17.79 26.17 8.23
N TYR A 627 16.93 25.26 7.75
CA TYR A 627 16.85 23.91 8.30
C TYR A 627 18.22 23.26 8.33
N GLN A 628 18.51 22.60 9.45
CA GLN A 628 19.68 21.75 9.64
C GLN A 628 19.23 20.29 9.76
N GLU A 629 20.18 19.37 9.84
CA GLU A 629 19.88 17.94 10.07
C GLU A 629 18.96 17.73 11.28
N SER A 630 19.16 18.50 12.36
CA SER A 630 18.32 18.43 13.56
C SER A 630 16.85 18.74 13.31
N ASP A 631 16.54 19.60 12.33
CA ASP A 631 15.15 19.94 12.02
C ASP A 631 14.47 18.83 11.22
N ILE A 632 15.22 18.14 10.35
CA ILE A 632 14.75 16.93 9.68
C ILE A 632 14.51 15.82 10.69
N MET A 633 15.46 15.60 11.61
CA MET A 633 15.32 14.58 12.65
C MET A 633 14.08 14.83 13.52
N LYS A 634 13.77 16.08 13.88
CA LYS A 634 12.52 16.43 14.58
C LYS A 634 11.27 16.18 13.75
N ALA A 635 11.34 16.35 12.43
CA ALA A 635 10.22 16.13 11.53
C ALA A 635 9.94 14.64 11.25
N LEU A 636 10.90 13.75 11.49
CA LEU A 636 10.74 12.30 11.35
C LEU A 636 10.20 11.68 12.65
N PRO A 637 9.52 10.53 12.59
CA PRO A 637 9.01 9.83 13.77
C PRO A 637 10.12 9.10 14.57
N VAL A 638 11.34 9.64 14.62
CA VAL A 638 12.49 9.06 15.36
C VAL A 638 12.28 9.09 16.87
N ASN A 639 11.47 10.03 17.36
CA ASN A 639 11.07 10.12 18.76
C ASN A 639 9.67 9.56 19.03
N ALA A 640 9.10 8.83 18.07
CA ALA A 640 7.77 8.22 18.16
C ALA A 640 7.87 6.70 17.87
N PRO A 641 8.33 5.89 18.85
CA PRO A 641 8.54 4.46 18.68
C PRO A 641 7.34 3.68 18.14
N ARG A 642 6.11 3.95 18.61
CA ARG A 642 4.89 3.28 18.11
C ARG A 642 4.60 3.67 16.66
N THR A 643 4.77 4.95 16.32
CA THR A 643 4.60 5.42 14.94
C THR A 643 5.62 4.77 14.02
N TRP A 644 6.90 4.74 14.41
CA TRP A 644 7.95 4.08 13.63
C TRP A 644 7.70 2.57 13.51
N LEU A 645 7.30 1.91 14.60
CA LEU A 645 7.00 0.48 14.61
C LEU A 645 5.92 0.13 13.60
N LEU A 646 4.80 0.84 13.62
CA LEU A 646 3.71 0.62 12.67
C LEU A 646 4.12 1.00 11.24
N ALA A 647 4.86 2.10 11.06
CA ALA A 647 5.32 2.54 9.75
C ALA A 647 6.27 1.53 9.08
N SER A 648 7.22 0.97 9.84
CA SER A 648 8.16 -0.02 9.31
C SER A 648 7.52 -1.40 9.16
N HIS A 649 6.49 -1.72 9.96
CA HIS A 649 5.84 -3.04 9.97
C HIS A 649 4.65 -3.15 9.00
N LEU A 650 3.97 -2.05 8.66
CA LEU A 650 2.85 -2.07 7.70
C LEU A 650 3.24 -2.75 6.37
N PRO A 651 4.38 -2.42 5.72
CA PRO A 651 4.84 -3.15 4.53
C PRO A 651 4.98 -4.65 4.74
N HIS A 652 5.46 -5.07 5.91
CA HIS A 652 5.66 -6.48 6.25
C HIS A 652 4.33 -7.22 6.36
N LEU A 653 3.30 -6.59 6.93
CA LEU A 653 1.95 -7.13 7.00
C LEU A 653 1.31 -7.28 5.61
N LEU A 654 1.65 -6.38 4.68
CA LEU A 654 1.04 -6.33 3.35
C LEU A 654 1.83 -7.07 2.27
N SER A 655 3.10 -7.41 2.50
CA SER A 655 4.02 -7.87 1.45
C SER A 655 4.55 -9.29 1.65
N PHE A 656 3.83 -10.18 2.33
CA PHE A 656 4.24 -11.58 2.43
C PHE A 656 4.42 -12.20 1.05
N LYS A 657 5.49 -12.99 0.86
CA LYS A 657 5.86 -13.53 -0.45
C LYS A 657 4.70 -14.37 -1.03
N VAL A 658 4.36 -14.10 -2.29
CA VAL A 658 3.38 -14.87 -3.05
C VAL A 658 3.77 -16.35 -3.04
N ALA A 659 2.83 -17.21 -2.64
CA ALA A 659 3.04 -18.65 -2.70
C ALA A 659 3.24 -19.09 -4.17
N GLN A 660 4.16 -20.02 -4.42
CA GLN A 660 4.55 -20.43 -5.78
C GLN A 660 3.37 -20.98 -6.61
N ASP A 661 2.29 -21.40 -5.95
CA ASP A 661 1.07 -21.93 -6.54
C ASP A 661 0.00 -20.88 -6.85
N GLN A 662 0.20 -19.60 -6.50
CA GLN A 662 -0.80 -18.54 -6.61
C GLN A 662 -0.38 -17.37 -7.51
N ASN A 663 0.23 -17.66 -8.67
CA ASN A 663 0.66 -16.66 -9.66
C ASN A 663 0.03 -16.90 -11.06
N LEU A 664 0.15 -15.89 -11.95
CA LEU A 664 -0.40 -15.94 -13.31
C LEU A 664 0.16 -17.08 -14.17
N VAL A 665 1.43 -17.44 -14.02
CA VAL A 665 2.05 -18.54 -14.75
C VAL A 665 1.43 -19.88 -14.33
N THR A 666 1.21 -20.08 -13.03
CA THR A 666 0.53 -21.26 -12.50
C THR A 666 -0.93 -21.32 -12.96
N TYR A 667 -1.63 -20.19 -13.00
CA TYR A 667 -2.97 -20.11 -13.59
C TYR A 667 -2.99 -20.57 -15.06
N ALA A 668 -2.14 -19.97 -15.91
CA ALA A 668 -2.05 -20.31 -17.33
C ALA A 668 -1.69 -21.79 -17.54
N LYS A 669 -0.75 -22.31 -16.74
CA LYS A 669 -0.33 -23.71 -16.79
C LYS A 669 -1.46 -24.66 -16.37
N SER A 670 -2.20 -24.31 -15.32
CA SER A 670 -3.32 -25.09 -14.82
C SER A 670 -4.43 -25.17 -15.87
N LEU A 671 -4.78 -24.03 -16.48
CA LEU A 671 -5.76 -23.96 -17.56
C LEU A 671 -5.34 -24.82 -18.76
N GLN A 672 -4.08 -24.76 -19.16
CA GLN A 672 -3.52 -25.61 -20.22
C GLN A 672 -3.68 -27.10 -19.91
N VAL A 673 -3.33 -27.54 -18.69
CA VAL A 673 -3.37 -28.96 -18.29
C VAL A 673 -4.80 -29.47 -18.22
N LEU A 674 -5.69 -28.73 -17.56
CA LEU A 674 -7.11 -29.10 -17.44
C LEU A 674 -7.76 -29.22 -18.82
N THR A 675 -7.45 -28.31 -19.73
CA THR A 675 -8.03 -28.34 -21.07
C THR A 675 -7.51 -29.53 -21.88
N LYS A 676 -6.22 -29.86 -21.80
CA LYS A 676 -5.65 -31.07 -22.41
C LYS A 676 -6.35 -32.34 -21.93
N GLN A 677 -6.65 -32.44 -20.64
CA GLN A 677 -7.37 -33.58 -20.07
C GLN A 677 -8.79 -33.68 -20.63
N LYS A 678 -9.54 -32.56 -20.71
CA LYS A 678 -10.89 -32.54 -21.30
C LYS A 678 -10.89 -32.96 -22.77
N MET A 679 -9.89 -32.57 -23.55
CA MET A 679 -9.75 -33.00 -24.94
C MET A 679 -9.58 -34.52 -25.08
N MET A 680 -8.90 -35.19 -24.14
CA MET A 680 -8.68 -36.65 -24.18
C MET A 680 -9.96 -37.47 -23.98
N VAL A 681 -11.04 -36.88 -23.45
CA VAL A 681 -12.32 -37.55 -23.17
C VAL A 681 -13.43 -37.12 -24.14
N GLY A 682 -13.08 -36.50 -25.28
CA GLY A 682 -14.01 -36.16 -26.36
C GLY A 682 -14.37 -34.69 -26.53
N GLY A 683 -13.57 -33.75 -26.02
CA GLY A 683 -13.77 -32.31 -26.28
C GLY A 683 -13.57 -31.94 -27.75
N GLU A 684 -14.55 -31.28 -28.37
CA GLU A 684 -14.63 -31.08 -29.83
C GLU A 684 -13.87 -29.84 -30.33
N GLU A 685 -14.29 -28.63 -29.93
CA GLU A 685 -13.76 -27.37 -30.50
C GLU A 685 -13.54 -26.29 -29.43
N ARG A 686 -14.44 -26.23 -28.43
CA ARG A 686 -14.33 -25.31 -27.30
C ARG A 686 -13.01 -25.52 -26.55
N GLU A 687 -12.72 -26.77 -26.19
CA GLU A 687 -11.49 -27.13 -25.47
C GLU A 687 -10.24 -26.84 -26.32
N ARG A 688 -10.29 -27.06 -27.63
CA ARG A 688 -9.18 -26.72 -28.52
C ARG A 688 -8.86 -25.22 -28.45
N ARG A 689 -9.88 -24.37 -28.58
CA ARG A 689 -9.73 -22.90 -28.51
C ARG A 689 -9.31 -22.42 -27.12
N THR A 690 -9.85 -22.99 -26.04
CA THR A 690 -9.42 -22.69 -24.67
C THR A 690 -7.95 -23.05 -24.47
N LYS A 691 -7.50 -24.19 -25.01
CA LYS A 691 -6.09 -24.61 -24.93
C LYS A 691 -5.20 -23.63 -25.68
N GLU A 692 -5.60 -23.19 -26.88
CA GLU A 692 -4.84 -22.21 -27.66
C GLU A 692 -4.70 -20.87 -26.93
N ALA A 693 -5.77 -20.39 -26.29
CA ALA A 693 -5.72 -19.21 -25.45
C ALA A 693 -4.77 -19.40 -24.25
N ALA A 694 -4.86 -20.55 -23.56
CA ALA A 694 -4.00 -20.87 -22.43
C ALA A 694 -2.52 -21.03 -22.81
N ASP A 695 -2.24 -21.67 -23.95
CA ASP A 695 -0.90 -21.80 -24.51
C ASP A 695 -0.33 -20.43 -24.87
N GLY A 696 -1.13 -19.56 -25.49
CA GLY A 696 -0.77 -18.20 -25.83
C GLY A 696 -0.46 -17.34 -24.60
N LEU A 697 -1.29 -17.42 -23.55
CA LEU A 697 -1.02 -16.73 -22.28
C LEU A 697 0.28 -17.24 -21.65
N LEU A 698 0.47 -18.55 -21.55
CA LEU A 698 1.66 -19.13 -20.91
C LEU A 698 2.95 -18.74 -21.67
N ASP A 699 2.95 -18.85 -23.00
CA ASP A 699 4.09 -18.45 -23.83
C ASP A 699 4.36 -16.94 -23.73
N GLY A 700 3.31 -16.12 -23.75
CA GLY A 700 3.40 -14.68 -23.52
C GLY A 700 4.06 -14.35 -22.18
N LEU A 701 3.58 -14.92 -21.08
CA LEU A 701 4.13 -14.69 -19.74
C LEU A 701 5.60 -15.13 -19.64
N ILE A 702 5.98 -16.28 -20.20
CA ILE A 702 7.39 -16.74 -20.20
C ILE A 702 8.30 -15.77 -20.97
N LYS A 703 7.83 -15.25 -22.12
CA LYS A 703 8.57 -14.23 -22.87
C LYS A 703 8.70 -12.92 -22.09
N LEU A 704 7.65 -12.52 -21.38
CA LEU A 704 7.69 -11.34 -20.51
C LEU A 704 8.68 -11.51 -19.36
N THR A 705 8.78 -12.69 -18.72
CA THR A 705 9.80 -12.95 -17.69
C THR A 705 11.21 -12.62 -18.18
N ALA A 706 11.60 -13.15 -19.35
CA ALA A 706 12.93 -12.88 -19.91
C ALA A 706 13.13 -11.39 -20.24
N ARG A 707 12.11 -10.74 -20.81
CA ARG A 707 12.19 -9.32 -21.21
C ARG A 707 12.24 -8.38 -20.00
N PHE A 708 11.44 -8.64 -18.97
CA PHE A 708 11.40 -7.83 -17.77
C PHE A 708 12.70 -7.96 -16.99
N ALA A 709 13.27 -9.16 -16.91
CA ALA A 709 14.59 -9.39 -16.32
C ALA A 709 15.68 -8.56 -17.03
N LEU A 710 15.68 -8.52 -18.37
CA LEU A 710 16.63 -7.70 -19.14
C LEU A 710 16.48 -6.20 -18.84
N ARG A 711 15.25 -5.68 -18.74
CA ARG A 711 14.99 -4.28 -18.39
C ARG A 711 15.40 -3.96 -16.96
N SER A 712 15.21 -4.88 -16.02
CA SER A 712 15.72 -4.74 -14.65
C SER A 712 17.24 -4.67 -14.62
N GLU A 713 17.94 -5.49 -15.41
CA GLU A 713 19.40 -5.44 -15.53
C GLU A 713 19.87 -4.13 -16.18
N GLU A 714 19.16 -3.60 -17.18
CA GLU A 714 19.43 -2.28 -17.77
C GLU A 714 19.37 -1.17 -16.71
N LEU A 715 18.33 -1.20 -15.86
CA LEU A 715 18.11 -0.23 -14.80
C LEU A 715 19.24 -0.31 -13.74
N GLU A 716 19.61 -1.53 -13.34
CA GLU A 716 20.71 -1.81 -12.40
C GLU A 716 22.07 -1.35 -12.94
N ARG A 717 22.39 -1.66 -14.21
CA ARG A 717 23.61 -1.15 -14.87
C ARG A 717 23.66 0.38 -14.92
N GLY A 718 22.49 1.03 -14.95
CA GLY A 718 22.34 2.48 -14.85
C GLY A 718 22.49 3.06 -13.43
N GLY A 719 22.76 2.21 -12.43
CA GLY A 719 22.93 2.59 -11.01
C GLY A 719 21.63 2.71 -10.22
N ASP A 720 20.49 2.38 -10.83
CA ASP A 720 19.17 2.32 -10.19
C ASP A 720 18.91 0.92 -9.60
N ILE A 721 17.77 0.69 -8.97
CA ILE A 721 17.42 -0.60 -8.36
C ILE A 721 16.70 -1.46 -9.39
N ARG A 722 16.93 -2.78 -9.37
CA ARG A 722 16.20 -3.72 -10.21
C ARG A 722 14.69 -3.61 -10.00
N TYR A 723 13.90 -3.79 -11.07
CA TYR A 723 12.44 -3.70 -11.02
C TYR A 723 11.81 -5.06 -11.30
N ASP A 724 12.06 -6.02 -10.40
CA ASP A 724 11.68 -7.43 -10.58
C ASP A 724 10.26 -7.75 -10.07
N VAL A 725 9.56 -6.78 -9.45
CA VAL A 725 8.23 -7.00 -8.84
C VAL A 725 7.18 -7.50 -9.84
N MET A 726 7.34 -7.16 -11.12
CA MET A 726 6.41 -7.56 -12.18
C MET A 726 6.82 -8.85 -12.89
N ASP A 727 7.80 -9.62 -12.39
CA ASP A 727 8.11 -10.93 -12.96
C ASP A 727 6.84 -11.80 -12.96
N PRO A 728 6.37 -12.27 -14.13
CA PRO A 728 5.18 -13.11 -14.24
C PRO A 728 5.16 -14.33 -13.30
N VAL A 729 6.32 -14.89 -12.92
CA VAL A 729 6.38 -16.04 -11.99
C VAL A 729 6.10 -15.64 -10.54
N MET A 730 6.25 -14.36 -10.20
CA MET A 730 5.98 -13.79 -8.87
C MET A 730 4.71 -12.95 -8.84
N THR A 731 4.11 -12.68 -10.01
CA THR A 731 2.88 -11.88 -10.12
C THR A 731 1.68 -12.69 -9.63
N ALA A 732 1.13 -12.30 -8.48
CA ALA A 732 0.00 -12.98 -7.85
C ALA A 732 -1.18 -13.09 -8.81
N VAL A 733 -1.92 -14.20 -8.80
CA VAL A 733 -3.10 -14.42 -9.67
C VAL A 733 -4.29 -13.54 -9.25
N SER A 734 -4.31 -13.10 -8.00
CA SER A 734 -5.38 -12.36 -7.32
C SER A 734 -4.77 -11.45 -6.24
N ILE A 735 -5.61 -10.65 -5.59
CA ILE A 735 -5.28 -9.92 -4.37
C ILE A 735 -5.31 -10.93 -3.22
N LEU A 736 -4.12 -11.36 -2.77
CA LEU A 736 -3.91 -12.46 -1.83
C LEU A 736 -3.47 -12.01 -0.43
N ILE A 737 -3.28 -10.70 -0.24
CA ILE A 737 -2.89 -10.06 1.01
C ILE A 737 -3.44 -8.64 1.04
#